data_AF-A0A0N5AYH7-F1
#
_entry.id   AF-A0A0N5AYH7-F1
#
_cell.length_a   1.000
_cell.length_b   1.000
_cell.length_c   1.000
_cell.angle_alpha   90.00
_cell.angle_beta   90.00
_cell.angle_gamma   90.00
#
_symmetry.space_group_name_H-M   'P 1'
#
loop_
_entity.id
_entity.type
_entity.pdbx_description
1 polymer ?
#
loop_
_entity_poly.entity_id
_entity_poly.type
_entity_poly.pdbx_seq_one_letter_code
_entity_poly.pdbx_strand_id
1 'polypeptide(L)'
;MTDAQYAPLSAALVRTLSDKVYDKRKTAAIDIEKFVRELIQTNQLSQLEKLLKVLDDLTKSQNRNTKKGGLLGLAAAAVVLGKDISNYTSQLIDPVLPCFNDQDSRVRYHACESLYNIVKVCRSSALGHFNVIFDALWKLLYELQLSVDFDVNVRSGAEVLDRLMKDIVIGSGSFDVSRLMVLIKERIYSEDSGSRRFIVSWLSALLTAPEISLLPYIPEVLDGVFQMLDDSQSGLRDATESVLGQFLESIRSADEKDNIELGVMVNVLILHIVNVKNEVERKIALFWLDQFLQMRTSQLLPYLSGYLTAILPYLDDSELKAKSINERLLKLYTSDTDVELDAVIEVLLKHEKHPKRETRVAILKWLKHIHTTAPEKLHVFMDRIFPLLFSLILDSCDDVLLLDLQLICDICENDTNELKSTDEPYRNDEMKKQLSGISSHLVKFAVSLLSMFRNDPVLLNDRGVLIIRQLCLLLDPTLVFRCLAVLLLYEENVQFVVQMVSILNGILFTATELYAMRSQLKYLDKFVVIIRLEITENASLFECLYRCWCNQPIALLGLCIMSQNYKHASDLAKYLSKINVTVDVLVEIDKLVQLIESPILSYVRLDLLNPVHRRPLAFVLSSLLMLLPQTDAFNTLLKRLQCVQAPFFVELVS
;
A
#
# COMPACT_ATOMS: atom_id res chain seq x y z
N MET A 1 17.51 7.11 -78.12
CA MET A 1 16.60 7.73 -77.13
C MET A 1 16.26 9.10 -77.66
N THR A 2 15.00 9.34 -78.01
CA THR A 2 14.55 10.62 -78.55
C THR A 2 14.44 11.64 -77.40
N ASP A 3 14.99 12.84 -77.57
CA ASP A 3 14.97 13.92 -76.56
C ASP A 3 13.55 14.28 -76.08
N ALA A 4 12.51 13.92 -76.83
CA ALA A 4 11.10 14.12 -76.47
C ALA A 4 10.68 13.43 -75.15
N GLN A 5 11.32 12.31 -74.77
CA GLN A 5 10.93 11.57 -73.55
C GLN A 5 11.34 12.31 -72.26
N TYR A 6 12.45 13.05 -72.30
CA TYR A 6 13.00 13.69 -71.10
C TYR A 6 12.77 15.20 -71.06
N ALA A 7 12.10 15.75 -72.09
CA ALA A 7 11.79 17.18 -72.17
C ALA A 7 11.05 17.65 -70.89
N PRO A 8 11.48 18.78 -70.28
CA PRO A 8 12.40 19.78 -70.81
C PRO A 8 13.90 19.51 -70.60
N LEU A 9 14.28 18.41 -69.93
CA LEU A 9 15.68 18.02 -69.75
C LEU A 9 16.23 17.37 -71.04
N SER A 10 17.51 17.62 -71.34
CA SER A 10 18.18 16.92 -72.45
C SER A 10 18.52 15.48 -72.07
N ALA A 11 18.52 14.56 -73.05
CA ALA A 11 18.92 13.18 -72.80
C ALA A 11 20.38 13.09 -72.30
N ALA A 12 21.24 14.02 -72.71
CA ALA A 12 22.61 14.13 -72.24
C ALA A 12 22.68 14.45 -70.73
N LEU A 13 21.85 15.38 -70.25
CA LEU A 13 21.78 15.75 -68.84
C LEU A 13 21.25 14.59 -67.99
N VAL A 14 20.17 13.92 -68.42
CA VAL A 14 19.61 12.74 -67.73
C VAL A 14 20.62 11.60 -67.65
N ARG A 15 21.43 11.39 -68.69
CA ARG A 15 22.50 10.40 -68.70
C ARG A 15 23.60 10.73 -67.68
N THR A 16 24.00 12.00 -67.58
CA THR A 16 25.00 12.45 -66.59
C THR A 16 24.45 12.37 -65.17
N LEU A 17 23.17 12.70 -64.96
CA LEU A 17 22.46 12.55 -63.69
C LEU A 17 22.32 11.07 -63.27
N SER A 18 22.28 10.14 -64.22
CA SER A 18 22.25 8.69 -64.00
C SER A 18 23.63 8.02 -63.98
N ASP A 19 24.73 8.79 -64.00
CA ASP A 19 26.09 8.22 -64.04
C ASP A 19 26.42 7.48 -62.73
N LYS A 20 27.26 6.45 -62.84
CA LYS A 20 27.76 5.68 -61.69
C LYS A 20 28.62 6.54 -60.75
N VAL A 21 29.32 7.55 -61.27
CA VAL A 21 30.21 8.43 -60.51
C VAL A 21 29.39 9.54 -59.84
N TYR A 22 29.50 9.66 -58.52
CA TYR A 22 28.76 10.66 -57.74
C TYR A 22 29.08 12.09 -58.17
N ASP A 23 30.35 12.44 -58.38
CA ASP A 23 30.73 13.81 -58.76
C ASP A 23 30.09 14.27 -60.07
N LYS A 24 29.94 13.36 -61.04
CA LYS A 24 29.24 13.66 -62.29
C LYS A 24 27.75 13.92 -62.06
N ARG A 25 27.10 13.12 -61.20
CA ARG A 25 25.71 13.36 -60.81
C ARG A 25 25.56 14.70 -60.12
N LYS A 26 26.51 15.08 -59.26
CA LYS A 26 26.56 16.39 -58.60
C LYS A 26 26.71 17.54 -59.61
N THR A 27 27.56 17.39 -60.64
CA THR A 27 27.64 18.38 -61.73
C THR A 27 26.30 18.52 -62.46
N ALA A 28 25.65 17.41 -62.81
CA ALA A 28 24.33 17.44 -63.43
C ALA A 28 23.26 18.07 -62.53
N ALA A 29 23.32 17.85 -61.22
CA ALA A 29 22.43 18.47 -60.25
C ALA A 29 22.59 20.01 -60.21
N ILE A 30 23.83 20.53 -60.29
CA ILE A 30 24.10 21.97 -60.41
C ILE A 30 23.49 22.54 -61.70
N ASP A 31 23.52 21.78 -62.79
CA ASP A 31 22.88 22.22 -64.04
C ASP A 31 21.34 22.19 -63.94
N ILE A 32 20.77 21.25 -63.18
CA ILE A 32 19.34 21.30 -62.80
C ILE A 32 19.04 22.56 -62.00
N GLU A 33 19.88 22.92 -61.01
CA GLU A 33 19.69 24.15 -60.24
C GLU A 33 19.64 25.40 -61.14
N LYS A 34 20.59 25.52 -62.07
CA LYS A 34 20.62 26.63 -63.04
C LYS A 34 19.35 26.65 -63.89
N PHE A 35 18.94 25.48 -64.38
CA PHE A 35 17.78 25.38 -65.26
C PHE A 35 16.48 25.71 -64.52
N VAL A 36 16.28 25.20 -63.31
CA VAL A 36 15.14 25.57 -62.46
C VAL A 36 15.14 27.08 -62.18
N ARG A 37 16.30 27.69 -61.93
CA ARG A 37 16.42 29.15 -61.73
C ARG A 37 15.99 29.94 -62.97
N GLU A 38 16.42 29.52 -64.15
CA GLU A 38 16.02 30.13 -65.42
C GLU A 38 14.51 30.01 -65.66
N LEU A 39 13.92 28.85 -65.39
CA LEU A 39 12.47 28.62 -65.54
C LEU A 39 11.66 29.50 -64.58
N ILE A 40 12.11 29.69 -63.34
CA ILE A 40 11.48 30.60 -62.38
C ILE A 40 11.60 32.06 -62.85
N GLN A 41 12.80 32.49 -63.24
CA GLN A 41 13.05 33.87 -63.70
C GLN A 41 12.27 34.24 -64.97
N THR A 42 12.06 33.26 -65.85
CA THR A 42 11.29 33.43 -67.10
C THR A 42 9.81 33.11 -66.94
N ASN A 43 9.34 32.81 -65.72
CA ASN A 43 7.96 32.45 -65.38
C ASN A 43 7.38 31.27 -66.19
N GLN A 44 8.23 30.29 -66.51
CA GLN A 44 7.86 29.07 -67.26
C GLN A 44 7.45 27.92 -66.31
N LEU A 45 6.43 28.15 -65.49
CA LEU A 45 6.01 27.22 -64.42
C LEU A 45 5.56 25.84 -64.96
N SER A 46 4.93 25.79 -66.14
CA SER A 46 4.52 24.52 -66.77
C SER A 46 5.70 23.66 -67.22
N GLN A 47 6.84 24.27 -67.55
CA GLN A 47 8.06 23.53 -67.86
C GLN A 47 8.73 23.02 -66.58
N LEU A 48 8.66 23.80 -65.49
CA LEU A 48 9.13 23.36 -64.18
C LEU A 48 8.35 22.14 -63.68
N GLU A 49 7.02 22.14 -63.79
CA GLU A 49 6.19 20.97 -63.43
C GLU A 49 6.57 19.72 -64.25
N LYS A 50 6.79 19.88 -65.57
CA LYS A 50 7.27 18.78 -66.42
C LYS A 50 8.65 18.29 -66.01
N LEU A 51 9.57 19.20 -65.66
CA LEU A 51 10.89 18.85 -65.17
C LEU A 51 10.79 18.02 -63.89
N LEU A 52 10.01 18.47 -62.90
CA LEU A 52 9.79 17.73 -61.66
C LEU A 52 9.17 16.36 -61.93
N LYS A 53 8.24 16.28 -62.89
CA LYS A 53 7.63 15.02 -63.30
C LYS A 53 8.65 14.05 -63.93
N VAL A 54 9.56 14.54 -64.76
CA VAL A 54 10.66 13.72 -65.31
C VAL A 54 11.53 13.20 -64.17
N LEU A 55 11.89 14.04 -63.19
CA LEU A 55 12.69 13.62 -62.04
C LEU A 55 11.98 12.58 -61.16
N ASP A 56 10.66 12.71 -60.94
CA ASP A 56 9.81 11.69 -60.31
C ASP A 56 9.86 10.36 -61.07
N ASP A 57 9.75 10.38 -62.40
CA ASP A 57 9.83 9.16 -63.20
C ASP A 57 11.22 8.50 -63.10
N LEU A 58 12.30 9.28 -62.90
CA LEU A 58 13.64 8.74 -62.64
C LEU A 58 13.73 8.04 -61.27
N THR A 59 13.04 8.51 -60.21
CA THR A 59 13.05 7.84 -58.89
C THR A 59 12.38 6.47 -58.94
N LYS A 60 11.48 6.25 -59.91
CA LYS A 60 10.76 4.99 -60.14
C LYS A 60 11.49 4.01 -61.07
N SER A 61 12.64 4.41 -61.64
CA SER A 61 13.42 3.57 -62.57
C SER A 61 13.97 2.30 -61.92
N GLN A 62 14.04 1.18 -62.63
CA GLN A 62 14.67 -0.05 -62.12
C GLN A 62 16.19 0.10 -61.90
N ASN A 63 16.83 1.10 -62.51
CA ASN A 63 18.26 1.33 -62.36
C ASN A 63 18.58 2.15 -61.11
N ARG A 64 19.31 1.55 -60.17
CA ARG A 64 19.75 2.20 -58.92
C ARG A 64 20.45 3.55 -59.09
N ASN A 65 21.24 3.74 -60.15
CA ASN A 65 21.95 5.01 -60.36
C ASN A 65 21.00 6.08 -60.90
N THR A 66 20.04 5.68 -61.74
CA THR A 66 18.96 6.55 -62.20
C THR A 66 18.07 6.99 -61.04
N LYS A 67 17.70 6.09 -60.11
CA LYS A 67 16.96 6.46 -58.89
C LYS A 67 17.71 7.51 -58.09
N LYS A 68 18.99 7.27 -57.79
CA LYS A 68 19.83 8.21 -57.03
C LYS A 68 20.00 9.55 -57.76
N GLY A 69 20.03 9.52 -59.10
CA GLY A 69 20.05 10.71 -59.94
C GLY A 69 18.76 11.52 -59.83
N GLY A 70 17.60 10.87 -59.93
CA GLY A 70 16.29 11.49 -59.75
C GLY A 70 16.16 12.14 -58.36
N LEU A 71 16.52 11.41 -57.30
CA LEU A 71 16.53 11.89 -55.93
C LEU A 71 17.40 13.16 -55.76
N LEU A 72 18.63 13.11 -56.25
CA LEU A 72 19.55 14.25 -56.21
C LEU A 72 19.02 15.44 -57.03
N GLY A 73 18.40 15.18 -58.19
CA GLY A 73 17.78 16.20 -59.02
C GLY A 73 16.61 16.89 -58.34
N LEU A 74 15.75 16.15 -57.64
CA LEU A 74 14.63 16.73 -56.86
C LEU A 74 15.15 17.60 -55.72
N ALA A 75 16.17 17.15 -55.00
CA ALA A 75 16.82 17.94 -53.96
C ALA A 75 17.45 19.23 -54.51
N ALA A 76 18.12 19.15 -55.66
CA ALA A 76 18.68 20.32 -56.35
C ALA A 76 17.59 21.31 -56.79
N ALA A 77 16.48 20.82 -57.35
CA ALA A 77 15.34 21.66 -57.70
C ALA A 77 14.75 22.38 -56.47
N ALA A 78 14.59 21.65 -55.36
CA ALA A 78 14.08 22.21 -54.10
C ALA A 78 14.95 23.36 -53.56
N VAL A 79 16.28 23.23 -53.59
CA VAL A 79 17.21 24.27 -53.12
C VAL A 79 17.00 25.61 -53.83
N VAL A 80 16.64 25.58 -55.11
CA VAL A 80 16.46 26.79 -55.92
C VAL A 80 15.07 27.40 -55.76
N LEU A 81 14.04 26.58 -55.53
CA LEU A 81 12.66 27.03 -55.39
C LEU A 81 12.47 27.98 -54.19
N GLY A 82 13.27 27.84 -53.13
CA GLY A 82 13.34 28.81 -52.04
C GLY A 82 11.97 29.14 -51.45
N LYS A 83 11.48 30.36 -51.65
CA LYS A 83 10.18 30.82 -51.11
C LYS A 83 8.97 30.24 -51.85
N ASP A 84 9.11 29.87 -53.12
CA ASP A 84 8.01 29.34 -53.95
C ASP A 84 7.82 27.82 -53.77
N ILE A 85 8.67 27.18 -52.95
CA ILE A 85 8.67 25.73 -52.73
C ILE A 85 7.36 25.20 -52.13
N SER A 86 6.61 26.03 -51.42
CA SER A 86 5.33 25.65 -50.81
C SER A 86 4.33 25.16 -51.86
N ASN A 87 4.36 25.71 -53.07
CA ASN A 87 3.49 25.30 -54.18
C ASN A 87 3.87 23.92 -54.77
N TYR A 88 5.12 23.49 -54.54
CA TYR A 88 5.67 22.26 -55.13
C TYR A 88 5.97 21.17 -54.10
N THR A 89 5.53 21.34 -52.85
CA THR A 89 5.94 20.47 -51.74
C THR A 89 5.58 19.00 -51.98
N SER A 90 4.34 18.69 -52.42
CA SER A 90 3.93 17.32 -52.73
C SER A 90 4.72 16.71 -53.88
N GLN A 91 4.96 17.49 -54.95
CA GLN A 91 5.72 17.01 -56.11
C GLN A 91 7.20 16.78 -55.81
N LEU A 92 7.73 17.34 -54.73
CA LEU A 92 9.10 17.12 -54.29
C LEU A 92 9.21 15.98 -53.26
N ILE A 93 8.27 15.88 -52.31
CA ILE A 93 8.32 14.90 -51.22
C ILE A 93 7.82 13.53 -51.66
N ASP A 94 6.65 13.45 -52.31
CA ASP A 94 5.99 12.19 -52.65
C ASP A 94 6.85 11.24 -53.50
N PRO A 95 7.64 11.73 -54.49
CA PRO A 95 8.51 10.86 -55.29
C PRO A 95 9.66 10.21 -54.52
N VAL A 96 10.05 10.80 -53.37
CA VAL A 96 11.20 10.34 -52.58
C VAL A 96 10.80 9.25 -51.59
N LEU A 97 9.57 9.30 -51.06
CA LEU A 97 9.08 8.40 -50.02
C LEU A 97 9.17 6.90 -50.38
N PRO A 98 8.80 6.44 -51.60
CA PRO A 98 8.94 5.03 -51.98
C PRO A 98 10.39 4.52 -51.95
N CYS A 99 11.38 5.41 -52.11
CA CYS A 99 12.80 5.04 -52.10
C CYS A 99 13.33 4.72 -50.69
N PHE A 100 12.58 5.02 -49.63
CA PHE A 100 12.92 4.57 -48.26
C PHE A 100 12.87 3.05 -48.12
N ASN A 101 12.03 2.38 -48.91
CA ASN A 101 11.86 0.92 -48.89
C ASN A 101 12.60 0.24 -50.05
N ASP A 102 13.58 0.90 -50.66
CA ASP A 102 14.36 0.32 -51.76
C ASP A 102 15.26 -0.81 -51.26
N GLN A 103 15.51 -1.83 -52.09
CA GLN A 103 16.39 -2.96 -51.74
C GLN A 103 17.86 -2.51 -51.59
N ASP A 104 18.32 -1.52 -52.36
CA ASP A 104 19.70 -1.00 -52.29
C ASP A 104 19.85 0.04 -51.16
N SER A 105 20.71 -0.26 -50.17
CA SER A 105 20.96 0.63 -49.03
C SER A 105 21.42 2.03 -49.44
N ARG A 106 22.17 2.15 -50.54
CA ARG A 106 22.65 3.44 -51.04
C ARG A 106 21.51 4.26 -51.64
N VAL A 107 20.48 3.61 -52.20
CA VAL A 107 19.28 4.32 -52.65
C VAL A 107 18.52 4.86 -51.43
N ARG A 108 18.34 4.03 -50.39
CA ARG A 108 17.72 4.48 -49.11
C ARG A 108 18.48 5.65 -48.48
N TYR A 109 19.82 5.58 -48.44
CA TYR A 109 20.67 6.67 -47.94
C TYR A 109 20.45 7.98 -48.72
N HIS A 110 20.49 7.91 -50.05
CA HIS A 110 20.25 9.09 -50.88
C HIS A 110 18.81 9.58 -50.80
N ALA A 111 17.83 8.73 -50.48
CA ALA A 111 16.46 9.15 -50.21
C ALA A 111 16.40 9.98 -48.91
N CYS A 112 17.04 9.53 -47.83
CA CYS A 112 17.16 10.31 -46.59
C CYS A 112 17.86 11.67 -46.84
N GLU A 113 19.01 11.65 -47.53
CA GLU A 113 19.78 12.86 -47.85
C GLU A 113 18.98 13.85 -48.72
N SER A 114 18.29 13.34 -49.74
CA SER A 114 17.50 14.18 -50.64
C SER A 114 16.27 14.75 -49.92
N LEU A 115 15.56 13.92 -49.15
CA LEU A 115 14.40 14.39 -48.38
C LEU A 115 14.81 15.40 -47.30
N TYR A 116 15.95 15.21 -46.63
CA TYR A 116 16.52 16.19 -45.71
C TYR A 116 16.72 17.54 -46.40
N ASN A 117 17.36 17.56 -47.57
CA ASN A 117 17.57 18.81 -48.31
C ASN A 117 16.26 19.47 -48.77
N ILE A 118 15.28 18.68 -49.19
CA ILE A 118 13.95 19.17 -49.59
C ILE A 118 13.23 19.77 -48.37
N VAL A 119 13.10 19.01 -47.29
CA VAL A 119 12.41 19.40 -46.05
C VAL A 119 13.08 20.62 -45.40
N LYS A 120 14.41 20.70 -45.46
CA LYS A 120 15.19 21.83 -44.93
C LYS A 120 14.80 23.16 -45.59
N VAL A 121 14.39 23.12 -46.86
CA VAL A 121 13.91 24.29 -47.60
C VAL A 121 12.40 24.48 -47.40
N CYS A 122 11.61 23.40 -47.46
CA CYS A 122 10.16 23.46 -47.25
C CYS A 122 9.75 23.99 -45.86
N ARG A 123 10.51 23.67 -44.81
CA ARG A 123 10.19 24.03 -43.41
C ARG A 123 8.74 23.68 -43.07
N SER A 124 7.95 24.63 -42.58
CA SER A 124 6.56 24.40 -42.15
C SER A 124 5.65 23.85 -43.26
N SER A 125 5.95 24.11 -44.54
CA SER A 125 5.16 23.53 -45.65
C SER A 125 5.30 22.00 -45.76
N ALA A 126 6.41 21.42 -45.28
CA ALA A 126 6.58 19.98 -45.23
C ALA A 126 5.64 19.28 -44.23
N LEU A 127 5.10 20.00 -43.25
CA LEU A 127 4.24 19.44 -42.20
C LEU A 127 2.91 18.88 -42.74
N GLY A 128 2.48 19.29 -43.94
CA GLY A 128 1.36 18.65 -44.64
C GLY A 128 1.59 17.16 -44.94
N HIS A 129 2.85 16.73 -45.02
CA HIS A 129 3.25 15.34 -45.28
C HIS A 129 3.81 14.66 -44.01
N PHE A 130 3.63 15.28 -42.83
CA PHE A 130 4.24 14.82 -41.58
C PHE A 130 3.99 13.34 -41.29
N ASN A 131 2.72 12.88 -41.34
CA ASN A 131 2.38 11.50 -41.00
C ASN A 131 3.13 10.50 -41.88
N VAL A 132 3.21 10.76 -43.19
CA VAL A 132 3.86 9.84 -44.13
C VAL A 132 5.38 9.87 -43.97
N ILE A 133 5.97 11.03 -43.68
CA ILE A 133 7.40 11.15 -43.37
C ILE A 133 7.72 10.44 -42.05
N PHE A 134 6.89 10.64 -41.02
CA PHE A 134 7.03 9.98 -39.72
C PHE A 134 6.95 8.47 -39.86
N ASP A 135 5.98 7.94 -40.63
CA ASP A 135 5.84 6.52 -40.90
C ASP A 135 7.04 5.95 -41.69
N ALA A 136 7.57 6.70 -42.66
CA ALA A 136 8.75 6.30 -43.40
C ALA A 136 9.98 6.24 -42.48
N LEU A 137 10.17 7.24 -41.61
CA LEU A 137 11.25 7.27 -40.62
C LEU A 137 11.11 6.15 -39.59
N TRP A 138 9.90 5.93 -39.07
CA TRP A 138 9.58 4.86 -38.14
C TRP A 138 9.97 3.50 -38.72
N LYS A 139 9.41 3.16 -39.90
CA LYS A 139 9.65 1.86 -40.55
C LYS A 139 11.12 1.67 -40.85
N LEU A 140 11.78 2.71 -41.39
CA LEU A 140 13.19 2.66 -41.68
C LEU A 140 13.95 2.38 -40.37
N LEU A 141 13.89 3.26 -39.37
CA LEU A 141 14.65 3.11 -38.11
C LEU A 141 14.36 1.80 -37.37
N TYR A 142 13.11 1.34 -37.37
CA TYR A 142 12.71 0.03 -36.85
C TYR A 142 13.42 -1.12 -37.57
N GLU A 143 13.34 -1.16 -38.91
CA GLU A 143 14.03 -2.17 -39.72
C GLU A 143 15.56 -2.14 -39.53
N LEU A 144 16.16 -0.94 -39.43
CA LEU A 144 17.63 -0.80 -39.26
C LEU A 144 18.12 -1.35 -37.92
N GLN A 145 17.26 -1.42 -36.92
CA GLN A 145 17.62 -1.89 -35.59
C GLN A 145 17.49 -3.42 -35.48
N LEU A 146 16.58 -4.03 -36.24
CA LEU A 146 16.38 -5.49 -36.28
C LEU A 146 17.34 -6.21 -37.24
N SER A 147 17.86 -5.53 -38.26
CA SER A 147 18.76 -6.16 -39.24
C SER A 147 20.21 -6.26 -38.74
N VAL A 148 20.78 -7.47 -38.81
CA VAL A 148 22.18 -7.75 -38.43
C VAL A 148 23.19 -7.17 -39.44
N ASP A 149 22.80 -7.02 -40.71
CA ASP A 149 23.66 -6.55 -41.81
C ASP A 149 23.29 -5.13 -42.27
N PHE A 150 23.42 -4.15 -41.37
CA PHE A 150 22.90 -2.80 -41.62
C PHE A 150 23.94 -1.75 -42.06
N ASP A 151 23.54 -0.84 -42.97
CA ASP A 151 24.37 0.25 -43.49
C ASP A 151 24.30 1.50 -42.60
N VAL A 152 25.32 1.70 -41.77
CA VAL A 152 25.45 2.83 -40.82
C VAL A 152 25.12 4.19 -41.43
N ASN A 153 25.41 4.40 -42.73
CA ASN A 153 25.13 5.67 -43.39
C ASN A 153 23.62 5.94 -43.48
N VAL A 154 22.82 4.93 -43.77
CA VAL A 154 21.36 5.07 -43.87
C VAL A 154 20.76 5.44 -42.51
N ARG A 155 21.26 4.84 -41.41
CA ARG A 155 20.84 5.22 -40.04
C ARG A 155 21.19 6.66 -39.74
N SER A 156 22.43 7.05 -39.98
CA SER A 156 22.88 8.43 -39.81
C SER A 156 22.03 9.43 -40.62
N GLY A 157 21.73 9.11 -41.88
CA GLY A 157 20.86 9.93 -42.72
C GLY A 157 19.43 10.05 -42.18
N ALA A 158 18.86 8.94 -41.71
CA ALA A 158 17.53 8.92 -41.12
C ALA A 158 17.46 9.73 -39.81
N GLU A 159 18.45 9.58 -38.92
CA GLU A 159 18.54 10.32 -37.65
C GLU A 159 18.67 11.83 -37.87
N VAL A 160 19.43 12.26 -38.89
CA VAL A 160 19.56 13.68 -39.23
C VAL A 160 18.25 14.25 -39.79
N LEU A 161 17.52 13.48 -40.61
CA LEU A 161 16.20 13.86 -41.10
C LEU A 161 15.16 13.91 -39.97
N ASP A 162 15.16 12.92 -39.09
CA ASP A 162 14.29 12.86 -37.91
C ASP A 162 14.51 14.06 -36.98
N ARG A 163 15.77 14.41 -36.69
CA ARG A 163 16.11 15.62 -35.92
C ARG A 163 15.59 16.89 -36.59
N LEU A 164 15.78 17.02 -37.91
CA LEU A 164 15.25 18.17 -38.64
C LEU A 164 13.72 18.25 -38.57
N MET A 165 13.03 17.11 -38.66
CA MET A 165 11.57 17.06 -38.51
C MET A 165 11.14 17.52 -37.11
N LYS A 166 11.84 17.08 -36.05
CA LYS A 166 11.62 17.57 -34.68
C LYS A 166 11.82 19.09 -34.59
N ASP A 167 12.92 19.60 -35.12
CA ASP A 167 13.23 21.05 -35.11
C ASP A 167 12.14 21.86 -35.84
N ILE A 168 11.61 21.35 -36.95
CA ILE A 168 10.53 22.02 -37.70
C ILE A 168 9.22 21.96 -36.93
N VAL A 169 8.87 20.81 -36.33
CA VAL A 169 7.66 20.67 -35.51
C VAL A 169 7.70 21.62 -34.32
N ILE A 170 8.81 21.63 -33.56
CA ILE A 170 9.00 22.48 -32.39
C ILE A 170 9.02 23.96 -32.78
N GLY A 171 9.71 24.30 -33.88
CA GLY A 171 9.78 25.67 -34.38
C GLY A 171 8.50 26.16 -35.08
N SER A 172 7.54 25.28 -35.34
CA SER A 172 6.29 25.62 -36.02
C SER A 172 5.16 25.78 -35.01
N GLY A 173 4.88 27.04 -34.62
CA GLY A 173 3.78 27.35 -33.69
C GLY A 173 2.37 26.99 -34.19
N SER A 174 2.22 26.50 -35.43
CA SER A 174 0.95 26.04 -36.00
C SER A 174 0.83 24.52 -36.15
N PHE A 175 1.80 23.74 -35.69
CA PHE A 175 1.71 22.28 -35.81
C PHE A 175 0.70 21.72 -34.81
N ASP A 176 -0.24 20.93 -35.32
CA ASP A 176 -1.23 20.24 -34.51
C ASP A 176 -0.61 19.00 -33.85
N VAL A 177 -0.17 19.16 -32.61
CA VAL A 177 0.50 18.12 -31.80
C VAL A 177 -0.37 16.88 -31.63
N SER A 178 -1.70 17.00 -31.69
CA SER A 178 -2.62 15.86 -31.59
C SER A 178 -2.33 14.80 -32.66
N ARG A 179 -1.93 15.21 -33.87
CA ARG A 179 -1.59 14.30 -34.97
C ARG A 179 -0.40 13.40 -34.63
N LEU A 180 0.61 13.97 -34.00
CA LEU A 180 1.78 13.21 -33.55
C LEU A 180 1.42 12.30 -32.37
N MET A 181 0.62 12.79 -31.44
CA MET A 181 0.22 11.98 -30.28
C MET A 181 -0.61 10.75 -30.66
N VAL A 182 -1.47 10.84 -31.68
CA VAL A 182 -2.16 9.67 -32.26
C VAL A 182 -1.14 8.64 -32.76
N LEU A 183 -0.13 9.06 -33.52
CA LEU A 183 0.90 8.16 -34.05
C LEU A 183 1.74 7.52 -32.94
N ILE A 184 2.06 8.27 -31.89
CA ILE A 184 2.78 7.76 -30.71
C ILE A 184 1.91 6.72 -29.98
N LYS A 185 0.64 7.03 -29.74
CA LYS A 185 -0.29 6.13 -29.04
C LYS A 185 -0.47 4.79 -29.75
N GLU A 186 -0.61 4.81 -31.08
CA GLU A 186 -0.70 3.58 -31.90
C GLU A 186 0.51 2.66 -31.75
N ARG A 187 1.67 3.21 -31.35
CA ARG A 187 2.96 2.51 -31.33
C ARG A 187 3.56 2.39 -29.93
N ILE A 188 2.86 2.89 -28.89
CA ILE A 188 3.41 3.06 -27.54
C ILE A 188 3.84 1.73 -26.90
N TYR A 189 3.16 0.64 -27.24
CA TYR A 189 3.42 -0.71 -26.75
C TYR A 189 4.42 -1.51 -27.61
N SER A 190 5.26 -0.85 -28.41
CA SER A 190 6.31 -1.54 -29.16
C SER A 190 7.30 -2.24 -28.21
N GLU A 191 7.70 -3.47 -28.52
CA GLU A 191 8.59 -4.27 -27.67
C GLU A 191 10.08 -4.03 -27.94
N ASP A 192 10.44 -3.56 -29.14
CA ASP A 192 11.84 -3.39 -29.52
C ASP A 192 12.42 -2.05 -29.02
N SER A 193 13.70 -2.08 -28.62
CA SER A 193 14.39 -0.91 -28.09
C SER A 193 14.53 0.23 -29.11
N GLY A 194 14.47 -0.05 -30.41
CA GLY A 194 14.59 0.96 -31.48
C GLY A 194 13.36 1.84 -31.56
N SER A 195 12.19 1.22 -31.70
CA SER A 195 10.87 1.87 -31.66
C SER A 195 10.67 2.64 -30.37
N ARG A 196 10.96 2.02 -29.21
CA ARG A 196 10.85 2.68 -27.90
C ARG A 196 11.74 3.92 -27.83
N ARG A 197 12.99 3.83 -28.29
CA ARG A 197 13.91 4.98 -28.37
C ARG A 197 13.38 6.08 -29.29
N PHE A 198 12.78 5.72 -30.42
CA PHE A 198 12.18 6.69 -31.32
C PHE A 198 11.04 7.45 -30.63
N ILE A 199 10.12 6.74 -29.96
CA ILE A 199 9.03 7.36 -29.20
C ILE A 199 9.56 8.27 -28.09
N VAL A 200 10.43 7.75 -27.23
CA VAL A 200 11.02 8.51 -26.11
C VAL A 200 11.74 9.76 -26.62
N SER A 201 12.44 9.67 -27.75
CA SER A 201 13.11 10.82 -28.36
C SER A 201 12.14 11.88 -28.88
N TRP A 202 10.99 11.48 -29.45
CA TRP A 202 9.95 12.43 -29.86
C TRP A 202 9.27 13.09 -28.66
N LEU A 203 8.88 12.30 -27.64
CA LEU A 203 8.29 12.84 -26.40
C LEU A 203 9.25 13.82 -25.72
N SER A 204 10.53 13.45 -25.59
CA SER A 204 11.56 14.31 -25.02
C SER A 204 11.72 15.60 -25.82
N ALA A 205 11.73 15.54 -27.17
CA ALA A 205 11.85 16.73 -27.99
C ALA A 205 10.66 17.68 -27.80
N LEU A 206 9.43 17.17 -27.79
CA LEU A 206 8.23 17.98 -27.55
C LEU A 206 8.23 18.65 -26.17
N LEU A 207 8.71 17.96 -25.13
CA LEU A 207 8.81 18.50 -23.77
C LEU A 207 9.82 19.64 -23.63
N THR A 208 10.79 19.76 -24.54
CA THR A 208 11.71 20.91 -24.55
C THR A 208 11.09 22.20 -25.12
N ALA A 209 9.90 22.11 -25.73
CA ALA A 209 9.24 23.22 -26.39
C ALA A 209 8.16 23.84 -25.49
N PRO A 210 8.34 25.06 -24.96
CA PRO A 210 7.41 25.66 -23.99
C PRO A 210 6.03 25.98 -24.57
N GLU A 211 5.93 26.15 -25.88
CA GLU A 211 4.68 26.42 -26.61
C GLU A 211 3.80 25.15 -26.76
N ILE A 212 4.38 23.96 -26.54
CA ILE A 212 3.72 22.68 -26.74
C ILE A 212 3.38 22.08 -25.38
N SER A 213 2.08 21.93 -25.10
CA SER A 213 1.61 21.20 -23.91
C SER A 213 1.29 19.75 -24.26
N LEU A 214 2.00 18.81 -23.61
CA LEU A 214 1.67 17.38 -23.68
C LEU A 214 0.68 16.93 -22.59
N LEU A 215 0.32 17.82 -21.67
CA LEU A 215 -0.48 17.50 -20.50
C LEU A 215 -1.77 16.70 -20.80
N PRO A 216 -2.57 17.02 -21.84
CA PRO A 216 -3.79 16.27 -22.15
C PRO A 216 -3.54 14.81 -22.56
N TYR A 217 -2.34 14.51 -23.05
CA TYR A 217 -2.00 13.20 -23.62
C TYR A 217 -1.24 12.31 -22.67
N ILE A 218 -0.72 12.85 -21.54
CA ILE A 218 0.06 12.06 -20.57
C ILE A 218 -0.74 10.84 -20.09
N PRO A 219 -2.02 10.94 -19.68
CA PRO A 219 -2.78 9.77 -19.21
C PRO A 219 -2.86 8.64 -20.24
N GLU A 220 -2.85 8.96 -21.53
CA GLU A 220 -2.99 7.98 -22.62
C GLU A 220 -1.69 7.26 -22.97
N VAL A 221 -0.54 7.88 -22.70
CA VAL A 221 0.78 7.31 -23.02
C VAL A 221 1.54 6.79 -21.81
N LEU A 222 1.10 7.15 -20.59
CA LEU A 222 1.82 6.89 -19.34
C LEU A 222 2.18 5.41 -19.16
N ASP A 223 1.20 4.51 -19.32
CA ASP A 223 1.39 3.06 -19.13
C ASP A 223 2.50 2.53 -20.06
N GLY A 224 2.39 2.80 -21.36
CA GLY A 224 3.39 2.35 -22.31
C GLY A 224 4.77 2.97 -22.10
N VAL A 225 4.87 4.23 -21.65
CA VAL A 225 6.18 4.83 -21.28
C VAL A 225 6.77 4.16 -20.04
N PHE A 226 5.96 3.84 -19.02
CA PHE A 226 6.42 3.08 -17.85
C PHE A 226 6.96 1.69 -18.24
N GLN A 227 6.30 0.98 -19.16
CA GLN A 227 6.79 -0.32 -19.66
C GLN A 227 8.17 -0.24 -20.34
N MET A 228 8.58 0.94 -20.82
CA MET A 228 9.92 1.14 -21.40
C MET A 228 11.03 1.23 -20.34
N LEU A 229 10.70 1.34 -19.04
CA LEU A 229 11.69 1.26 -17.96
C LEU A 229 12.26 -0.15 -17.78
N ASP A 230 11.58 -1.17 -18.29
CA ASP A 230 12.06 -2.56 -18.29
C ASP A 230 12.88 -2.91 -19.55
N ASP A 231 13.21 -1.93 -20.39
CA ASP A 231 14.00 -2.19 -21.60
C ASP A 231 15.42 -2.68 -21.28
N SER A 232 15.96 -3.57 -22.13
CA SER A 232 17.32 -4.10 -22.00
C SER A 232 18.41 -3.02 -22.07
N GLN A 233 18.19 -1.92 -22.80
CA GLN A 233 19.18 -0.88 -23.04
C GLN A 233 19.19 0.19 -21.95
N SER A 234 20.30 0.33 -21.22
CA SER A 234 20.40 1.30 -20.10
C SER A 234 20.16 2.75 -20.53
N GLY A 235 20.77 3.19 -21.64
CA GLY A 235 20.58 4.55 -22.12
C GLY A 235 19.14 4.85 -22.56
N LEU A 236 18.34 3.83 -22.90
CA LEU A 236 16.91 4.02 -23.13
C LEU A 236 16.16 4.17 -21.80
N ARG A 237 16.45 3.33 -20.80
CA ARG A 237 15.86 3.46 -19.46
C ARG A 237 16.12 4.85 -18.86
N ASP A 238 17.35 5.36 -18.96
CA ASP A 238 17.72 6.69 -18.45
C ASP A 238 16.94 7.81 -19.17
N ALA A 239 16.77 7.68 -20.49
CA ALA A 239 15.99 8.64 -21.28
C ALA A 239 14.49 8.58 -20.94
N THR A 240 13.94 7.37 -20.73
CA THR A 240 12.56 7.16 -20.30
C THR A 240 12.31 7.77 -18.92
N GLU A 241 13.22 7.56 -17.96
CA GLU A 241 13.15 8.18 -16.63
C GLU A 241 13.15 9.71 -16.72
N SER A 242 13.99 10.28 -17.60
CA SER A 242 14.01 11.74 -17.83
C SER A 242 12.68 12.26 -18.40
N VAL A 243 12.06 11.54 -19.34
CA VAL A 243 10.74 11.89 -19.90
C VAL A 243 9.66 11.82 -18.82
N LEU A 244 9.65 10.76 -18.00
CA LEU A 244 8.71 10.64 -16.88
C LEU A 244 8.91 11.78 -15.86
N GLY A 245 10.15 12.13 -15.52
CA GLY A 245 10.42 13.28 -14.64
C GLY A 245 9.83 14.59 -15.18
N GLN A 246 9.95 14.82 -16.48
CA GLN A 246 9.40 16.01 -17.15
C GLN A 246 7.86 15.98 -17.25
N PHE A 247 7.25 14.80 -17.45
CA PHE A 247 5.80 14.63 -17.37
C PHE A 247 5.29 15.02 -15.98
N LEU A 248 5.92 14.52 -14.93
CA LEU A 248 5.54 14.84 -13.57
C LEU A 248 5.67 16.34 -13.28
N GLU A 249 6.76 16.98 -13.72
CA GLU A 249 6.93 18.42 -13.54
C GLU A 249 5.87 19.22 -14.30
N SER A 250 5.50 18.79 -15.51
CA SER A 250 4.42 19.40 -16.29
C SER A 250 3.07 19.31 -15.55
N ILE A 251 2.78 18.15 -14.95
CA ILE A 251 1.58 17.95 -14.12
C ILE A 251 1.62 18.85 -12.87
N ARG A 252 2.80 19.02 -12.25
CA ARG A 252 2.99 19.89 -11.07
C ARG A 252 2.78 21.37 -11.38
N SER A 253 3.19 21.82 -12.56
CA SER A 253 3.02 23.20 -13.00
C SER A 253 1.61 23.54 -13.50
N ALA A 254 0.75 22.54 -13.67
CA ALA A 254 -0.56 22.72 -14.25
C ALA A 254 -1.58 23.38 -13.31
N ASP A 255 -2.41 24.25 -13.88
CA ASP A 255 -3.46 24.96 -13.17
C ASP A 255 -4.69 24.06 -12.94
N GLU A 256 -5.60 24.49 -12.06
CA GLU A 256 -6.88 23.78 -11.85
C GLU A 256 -7.74 23.71 -13.13
N LYS A 257 -7.57 24.69 -14.03
CA LYS A 257 -8.33 24.79 -15.29
C LYS A 257 -7.93 23.74 -16.32
N ASP A 258 -6.75 23.13 -16.18
CA ASP A 258 -6.23 22.15 -17.14
C ASP A 258 -6.92 20.78 -17.05
N ASN A 259 -7.84 20.59 -16.08
CA ASN A 259 -8.68 19.41 -15.90
C ASN A 259 -7.91 18.07 -16.02
N ILE A 260 -6.78 17.96 -15.34
CA ILE A 260 -5.93 16.77 -15.37
C ILE A 260 -6.67 15.57 -14.77
N GLU A 261 -6.76 14.49 -15.53
CA GLU A 261 -7.35 13.21 -15.11
C GLU A 261 -6.39 12.40 -14.21
N LEU A 262 -6.06 12.93 -13.02
CA LEU A 262 -5.16 12.28 -12.07
C LEU A 262 -5.61 10.86 -11.71
N GLY A 263 -6.93 10.62 -11.66
CA GLY A 263 -7.50 9.30 -11.34
C GLY A 263 -7.11 8.19 -12.32
N VAL A 264 -7.10 8.48 -13.62
CA VAL A 264 -6.67 7.52 -14.66
C VAL A 264 -5.21 7.17 -14.46
N MET A 265 -4.37 8.19 -14.21
CA MET A 265 -2.94 7.98 -13.95
C MET A 265 -2.68 7.23 -12.64
N VAL A 266 -3.44 7.48 -11.56
CA VAL A 266 -3.35 6.70 -10.31
C VAL A 266 -3.56 5.22 -10.58
N ASN A 267 -4.58 4.85 -11.37
CA ASN A 267 -4.84 3.46 -11.71
C ASN A 267 -3.67 2.82 -12.50
N VAL A 268 -3.11 3.54 -13.47
CA VAL A 268 -1.91 3.10 -14.21
C VAL A 268 -0.74 2.88 -13.25
N LEU A 269 -0.46 3.84 -12.36
CA LEU A 269 0.64 3.74 -11.39
C LEU A 269 0.45 2.55 -10.44
N ILE A 270 -0.77 2.27 -9.98
CA ILE A 270 -1.06 1.10 -9.14
C ILE A 270 -0.72 -0.20 -9.89
N LEU A 271 -1.05 -0.30 -11.18
CA LEU A 271 -0.69 -1.47 -11.99
C LEU A 271 0.83 -1.67 -12.06
N HIS A 272 1.60 -0.59 -12.24
CA HIS A 272 3.07 -0.62 -12.27
C HIS A 272 3.72 -0.86 -10.89
N ILE A 273 2.95 -0.80 -9.81
CA ILE A 273 3.44 -1.16 -8.47
C ILE A 273 3.16 -2.63 -8.16
N VAL A 274 1.93 -3.09 -8.46
CA VAL A 274 1.43 -4.41 -8.06
C VAL A 274 1.89 -5.52 -9.01
N ASN A 275 1.92 -5.27 -10.33
CA ASN A 275 2.10 -6.33 -11.33
C ASN A 275 3.53 -6.45 -11.87
N VAL A 276 4.45 -5.59 -11.44
CA VAL A 276 5.77 -5.46 -12.06
C VAL A 276 6.88 -5.93 -11.13
N LYS A 277 7.88 -6.60 -11.72
CA LYS A 277 9.07 -7.10 -11.01
C LYS A 277 10.15 -6.02 -10.86
N ASN A 278 10.29 -5.14 -11.85
CA ASN A 278 11.28 -4.07 -11.87
C ASN A 278 11.14 -3.11 -10.69
N GLU A 279 12.18 -3.05 -9.84
CA GLU A 279 12.17 -2.23 -8.62
C GLU A 279 12.24 -0.74 -8.92
N VAL A 280 12.94 -0.34 -9.99
CA VAL A 280 13.06 1.07 -10.40
C VAL A 280 11.69 1.59 -10.85
N GLU A 281 10.98 0.81 -11.66
CA GLU A 281 9.64 1.12 -12.11
C GLU A 281 8.67 1.30 -10.94
N ARG A 282 8.68 0.36 -9.99
CA ARG A 282 7.88 0.45 -8.75
C ARG A 282 8.23 1.69 -7.93
N LYS A 283 9.52 2.01 -7.79
CA LYS A 283 10.01 3.16 -7.03
C LYS A 283 9.54 4.48 -7.65
N ILE A 284 9.63 4.61 -8.98
CA ILE A 284 9.13 5.78 -9.71
C ILE A 284 7.60 5.88 -9.57
N ALA A 285 6.86 4.77 -9.71
CA ALA A 285 5.41 4.79 -9.58
C ALA A 285 4.94 5.18 -8.17
N LEU A 286 5.55 4.64 -7.12
CA LEU A 286 5.29 5.05 -5.73
C LEU A 286 5.67 6.51 -5.47
N PHE A 287 6.76 6.99 -6.05
CA PHE A 287 7.15 8.39 -5.96
C PHE A 287 6.07 9.30 -6.57
N TRP A 288 5.53 8.96 -7.75
CA TRP A 288 4.44 9.71 -8.36
C TRP A 288 3.17 9.71 -7.51
N LEU A 289 2.79 8.56 -6.94
CA LEU A 289 1.62 8.48 -6.04
C LEU A 289 1.76 9.40 -4.82
N ASP A 290 2.95 9.48 -4.22
CA ASP A 290 3.24 10.44 -3.13
C ASP A 290 3.14 11.90 -3.61
N GLN A 291 3.68 12.21 -4.79
CA GLN A 291 3.60 13.57 -5.35
C GLN A 291 2.15 13.98 -5.65
N PHE A 292 1.34 13.10 -6.22
CA PHE A 292 -0.07 13.39 -6.48
C PHE A 292 -0.84 13.71 -5.20
N LEU A 293 -0.61 12.96 -4.12
CA LEU A 293 -1.22 13.24 -2.81
C LEU A 293 -0.78 14.59 -2.22
N GLN A 294 0.45 15.02 -2.48
CA GLN A 294 0.95 16.33 -2.03
C GLN A 294 0.31 17.50 -2.80
N MET A 295 -0.05 17.27 -4.07
CA MET A 295 -0.62 18.30 -4.94
C MET A 295 -2.13 18.49 -4.75
N ARG A 296 -2.92 17.41 -4.85
CA ARG A 296 -4.39 17.48 -4.92
C ARG A 296 -5.04 16.45 -4.01
N THR A 297 -4.88 16.66 -2.72
CA THR A 297 -5.13 15.62 -1.71
C THR A 297 -6.58 15.17 -1.59
N SER A 298 -7.56 16.08 -1.66
CA SER A 298 -8.98 15.76 -1.49
C SER A 298 -9.59 14.98 -2.67
N GLN A 299 -9.09 15.21 -3.90
CA GLN A 299 -9.60 14.58 -5.12
C GLN A 299 -9.17 13.11 -5.27
N LEU A 300 -8.15 12.68 -4.52
CA LEU A 300 -7.54 11.36 -4.67
C LEU A 300 -7.99 10.36 -3.60
N LEU A 301 -8.72 10.82 -2.57
CA LEU A 301 -9.26 9.96 -1.52
C LEU A 301 -10.27 8.90 -2.02
N PRO A 302 -11.06 9.12 -3.09
CA PRO A 302 -11.86 8.05 -3.68
C PRO A 302 -11.04 6.84 -4.14
N TYR A 303 -9.73 7.00 -4.40
CA TYR A 303 -8.81 5.94 -4.80
C TYR A 303 -8.11 5.27 -3.59
N LEU A 304 -8.56 5.51 -2.35
CA LEU A 304 -7.88 5.03 -1.13
C LEU A 304 -7.62 3.52 -1.16
N SER A 305 -8.58 2.69 -1.58
CA SER A 305 -8.40 1.24 -1.69
C SER A 305 -7.26 0.87 -2.66
N GLY A 306 -7.16 1.58 -3.78
CA GLY A 306 -6.08 1.44 -4.75
C GLY A 306 -4.71 1.84 -4.18
N TYR A 307 -4.65 2.97 -3.48
CA TYR A 307 -3.43 3.39 -2.76
C TYR A 307 -3.00 2.34 -1.73
N LEU A 308 -3.92 1.83 -0.92
CA LEU A 308 -3.62 0.80 0.08
C LEU A 308 -3.12 -0.49 -0.58
N THR A 309 -3.73 -0.91 -1.69
CA THR A 309 -3.28 -2.06 -2.49
C THR A 309 -1.83 -1.88 -2.95
N ALA A 310 -1.46 -0.67 -3.34
CA ALA A 310 -0.11 -0.36 -3.80
C ALA A 310 0.92 -0.28 -2.67
N ILE A 311 0.57 0.24 -1.48
CA ILE A 311 1.57 0.57 -0.44
C ILE A 311 1.72 -0.49 0.66
N LEU A 312 0.65 -1.21 1.03
CA LEU A 312 0.67 -2.16 2.15
C LEU A 312 1.77 -3.24 2.04
N PRO A 313 2.06 -3.81 0.85
CA PRO A 313 3.12 -4.81 0.71
C PRO A 313 4.54 -4.29 0.95
N TYR A 314 4.75 -2.97 0.92
CA TYR A 314 6.08 -2.34 0.86
C TYR A 314 6.35 -1.38 2.02
N LEU A 315 5.63 -1.50 3.12
CA LEU A 315 5.76 -0.59 4.28
C LEU A 315 7.06 -0.75 5.07
N ASP A 316 7.76 -1.86 4.90
CA ASP A 316 9.05 -2.16 5.55
C ASP A 316 10.25 -1.62 4.76
N ASP A 317 10.07 -1.27 3.48
CA ASP A 317 11.12 -0.72 2.64
C ASP A 317 11.25 0.80 2.84
N SER A 318 12.41 1.24 3.33
CA SER A 318 12.68 2.65 3.63
C SER A 318 13.03 3.48 2.39
N GLU A 319 13.44 2.84 1.29
CA GLU A 319 13.68 3.52 0.02
C GLU A 319 12.38 3.82 -0.72
N LEU A 320 11.36 3.00 -0.50
CA LEU A 320 10.03 3.17 -1.06
C LEU A 320 9.22 4.15 -0.19
N LYS A 321 8.59 5.13 -0.83
CA LYS A 321 7.78 6.16 -0.15
C LYS A 321 6.49 5.61 0.48
N ALA A 322 6.26 4.29 0.44
CA ALA A 322 5.04 3.61 0.88
C ALA A 322 4.63 3.98 2.32
N LYS A 323 5.58 3.98 3.27
CA LYS A 323 5.30 4.37 4.67
C LYS A 323 4.83 5.83 4.78
N SER A 324 5.48 6.74 4.06
CA SER A 324 5.10 8.16 4.07
C SER A 324 3.72 8.40 3.46
N ILE A 325 3.40 7.67 2.37
CA ILE A 325 2.09 7.69 1.74
C ILE A 325 1.03 7.19 2.73
N ASN A 326 1.29 6.07 3.39
CA ASN A 326 0.37 5.48 4.38
C ASN A 326 0.06 6.44 5.53
N GLU A 327 1.09 7.04 6.13
CA GLU A 327 0.92 8.02 7.23
C GLU A 327 0.15 9.27 6.79
N ARG A 328 0.34 9.71 5.54
CA ARG A 328 -0.38 10.85 4.96
C ARG A 328 -1.86 10.50 4.76
N LEU A 329 -2.15 9.38 4.10
CA LEU A 329 -3.52 8.92 3.85
C LEU A 329 -4.30 8.73 5.15
N LEU A 330 -3.68 8.14 6.17
CA LEU A 330 -4.31 7.95 7.48
C LEU A 330 -4.75 9.28 8.10
N LYS A 331 -3.91 10.33 8.01
CA LYS A 331 -4.22 11.67 8.54
C LYS A 331 -5.33 12.38 7.75
N LEU A 332 -5.48 12.05 6.47
CA LEU A 332 -6.45 12.70 5.59
C LEU A 332 -7.84 12.09 5.68
N TYR A 333 -7.93 10.82 6.05
CA TYR A 333 -9.21 10.17 6.24
C TYR A 333 -9.96 10.76 7.43
N THR A 334 -11.17 11.27 7.15
CA THR A 334 -12.12 11.80 8.13
C THR A 334 -13.51 11.20 7.92
N SER A 335 -14.44 11.42 8.86
CA SER A 335 -15.83 10.96 8.78
C SER A 335 -16.55 11.34 7.48
N ASP A 336 -16.24 12.52 6.95
CA ASP A 336 -16.93 13.14 5.82
C ASP A 336 -16.28 12.80 4.48
N THR A 337 -15.21 12.01 4.48
CA THR A 337 -14.52 11.63 3.26
C THR A 337 -15.39 10.66 2.45
N ASP A 338 -15.56 10.97 1.16
CA ASP A 338 -16.26 10.10 0.21
C ASP A 338 -15.31 9.00 -0.27
N VAL A 339 -15.38 7.84 0.40
CA VAL A 339 -14.57 6.65 0.11
C VAL A 339 -15.47 5.43 0.09
N GLU A 340 -15.24 4.55 -0.87
CA GLU A 340 -15.81 3.20 -0.90
C GLU A 340 -15.17 2.34 0.21
N LEU A 341 -15.73 2.42 1.42
CA LEU A 341 -15.16 1.77 2.59
C LEU A 341 -15.14 0.25 2.46
N ASP A 342 -16.08 -0.36 1.75
CA ASP A 342 -16.09 -1.82 1.51
C ASP A 342 -14.82 -2.29 0.79
N ALA A 343 -14.41 -1.59 -0.27
CA ALA A 343 -13.18 -1.87 -1.00
C ALA A 343 -11.93 -1.66 -0.13
N VAL A 344 -11.94 -0.65 0.76
CA VAL A 344 -10.86 -0.42 1.72
C VAL A 344 -10.76 -1.60 2.70
N ILE A 345 -11.87 -2.04 3.28
CA ILE A 345 -11.91 -3.18 4.21
C ILE A 345 -11.46 -4.47 3.50
N GLU A 346 -11.90 -4.74 2.28
CA GLU A 346 -11.43 -5.88 1.47
C GLU A 346 -9.90 -5.90 1.32
N VAL A 347 -9.29 -4.75 0.99
CA VAL A 347 -7.83 -4.64 0.86
C VAL A 347 -7.14 -4.90 2.19
N LEU A 348 -7.64 -4.33 3.30
CA LEU A 348 -7.07 -4.54 4.64
C LEU A 348 -7.14 -6.02 5.06
N LEU A 349 -8.28 -6.68 4.87
CA LEU A 349 -8.49 -8.09 5.22
C LEU A 349 -7.58 -9.02 4.42
N LYS A 350 -7.29 -8.70 3.15
CA LYS A 350 -6.38 -9.49 2.29
C LYS A 350 -4.97 -9.62 2.88
N HIS A 351 -4.56 -8.68 3.74
CA HIS A 351 -3.22 -8.65 4.33
C HIS A 351 -3.15 -9.18 5.77
N GLU A 352 -4.19 -9.90 6.26
CA GLU A 352 -4.26 -10.42 7.64
C GLU A 352 -3.02 -11.20 8.08
N LYS A 353 -2.51 -12.09 7.22
CA LYS A 353 -1.38 -12.99 7.47
C LYS A 353 -0.12 -12.53 6.74
N HIS A 354 0.01 -11.24 6.47
CA HIS A 354 1.17 -10.71 5.77
C HIS A 354 2.46 -10.98 6.56
N PRO A 355 3.57 -11.42 5.93
CA PRO A 355 4.79 -11.80 6.67
C PRO A 355 5.44 -10.62 7.40
N LYS A 356 5.30 -9.40 6.89
CA LYS A 356 5.91 -8.19 7.45
C LYS A 356 5.07 -7.61 8.58
N ARG A 357 5.72 -7.32 9.71
CA ARG A 357 5.11 -6.76 10.92
C ARG A 357 4.52 -5.38 10.64
N GLU A 358 5.22 -4.55 9.89
CA GLU A 358 4.86 -3.17 9.56
C GLU A 358 3.49 -3.11 8.88
N THR A 359 3.23 -4.05 7.97
CA THR A 359 1.93 -4.18 7.28
C THR A 359 0.82 -4.57 8.23
N ARG A 360 1.02 -5.58 9.07
CA ARG A 360 -0.01 -6.03 10.05
C ARG A 360 -0.35 -4.94 11.06
N VAL A 361 0.66 -4.21 11.54
CA VAL A 361 0.47 -3.03 12.39
C VAL A 361 -0.29 -1.92 11.64
N ALA A 362 0.01 -1.68 10.36
CA ALA A 362 -0.69 -0.66 9.59
C ALA A 362 -2.17 -0.99 9.39
N ILE A 363 -2.52 -2.26 9.16
CA ILE A 363 -3.92 -2.71 9.07
C ILE A 363 -4.68 -2.36 10.34
N LEU A 364 -4.15 -2.73 11.50
CA LEU A 364 -4.76 -2.42 12.80
C LEU A 364 -4.88 -0.92 13.04
N LYS A 365 -3.87 -0.13 12.66
CA LYS A 365 -3.93 1.34 12.76
C LYS A 365 -5.03 1.93 11.88
N TRP A 366 -5.23 1.41 10.67
CA TRP A 366 -6.31 1.82 9.78
C TRP A 366 -7.67 1.49 10.40
N LEU A 367 -7.90 0.25 10.82
CA LEU A 367 -9.17 -0.14 11.44
C LEU A 367 -9.47 0.69 12.70
N LYS A 368 -8.47 0.92 13.54
CA LYS A 368 -8.61 1.78 14.73
C LYS A 368 -8.93 3.24 14.38
N HIS A 369 -8.25 3.79 13.38
CA HIS A 369 -8.51 5.16 12.94
C HIS A 369 -9.92 5.29 12.37
N ILE A 370 -10.36 4.35 11.54
CA ILE A 370 -11.71 4.33 10.98
C ILE A 370 -12.75 4.16 12.10
N HIS A 371 -12.52 3.28 13.08
CA HIS A 371 -13.39 3.12 14.24
C HIS A 371 -13.55 4.42 15.02
N THR A 372 -12.46 5.15 15.24
CA THR A 372 -12.46 6.38 16.03
C THR A 372 -13.12 7.54 15.28
N THR A 373 -12.96 7.58 13.95
CA THR A 373 -13.44 8.69 13.11
C THR A 373 -14.84 8.47 12.57
N ALA A 374 -15.23 7.24 12.25
CA ALA A 374 -16.50 6.88 11.64
C ALA A 374 -17.02 5.51 12.14
N PRO A 375 -17.32 5.37 13.45
CA PRO A 375 -17.70 4.09 14.05
C PRO A 375 -18.93 3.45 13.37
N GLU A 376 -19.95 4.25 13.06
CA GLU A 376 -21.18 3.80 12.38
C GLU A 376 -20.90 3.18 11.00
N LYS A 377 -19.93 3.75 10.27
CA LYS A 377 -19.54 3.22 8.94
C LYS A 377 -18.77 1.91 9.06
N LEU A 378 -17.93 1.77 10.09
CA LEU A 378 -17.18 0.54 10.35
C LEU A 378 -18.09 -0.58 10.85
N HIS A 379 -19.13 -0.25 11.61
CA HIS A 379 -20.02 -1.22 12.26
C HIS A 379 -20.64 -2.23 11.27
N VAL A 380 -20.96 -1.79 10.05
CA VAL A 380 -21.52 -2.63 8.98
C VAL A 380 -20.58 -3.78 8.57
N PHE A 381 -19.28 -3.65 8.83
CA PHE A 381 -18.25 -4.62 8.45
C PHE A 381 -17.77 -5.50 9.61
N MET A 382 -18.35 -5.38 10.81
CA MET A 382 -17.86 -6.07 12.01
C MET A 382 -17.85 -7.60 11.87
N ASP A 383 -18.81 -8.18 11.15
CA ASP A 383 -18.85 -9.62 10.88
C ASP A 383 -17.61 -10.12 10.11
N ARG A 384 -16.98 -9.26 9.31
CA ARG A 384 -15.75 -9.55 8.55
C ARG A 384 -14.49 -9.14 9.31
N ILE A 385 -14.58 -8.10 10.15
CA ILE A 385 -13.44 -7.59 10.94
C ILE A 385 -13.17 -8.48 12.16
N PHE A 386 -14.18 -8.97 12.86
CA PHE A 386 -13.97 -9.81 14.04
C PHE A 386 -13.13 -11.07 13.76
N PRO A 387 -13.37 -11.84 12.68
CA PRO A 387 -12.50 -12.96 12.32
C PRO A 387 -11.02 -12.56 12.14
N LEU A 388 -10.75 -11.40 11.53
CA LEU A 388 -9.39 -10.86 11.42
C LEU A 388 -8.80 -10.61 12.81
N LEU A 389 -9.50 -9.85 13.66
CA LEU A 389 -8.99 -9.49 15.00
C LEU A 389 -8.69 -10.75 15.83
N PHE A 390 -9.61 -11.72 15.84
CA PHE A 390 -9.38 -13.00 16.52
C PHE A 390 -8.17 -13.77 15.99
N SER A 391 -7.90 -13.69 14.67
CA SER A 391 -6.70 -14.30 14.10
C SER A 391 -5.41 -13.60 14.55
N LEU A 392 -5.45 -12.29 14.77
CA LEU A 392 -4.29 -11.47 15.16
C LEU A 392 -3.95 -11.60 16.66
N ILE A 393 -4.86 -12.09 17.50
CA ILE A 393 -4.53 -12.50 18.88
C ILE A 393 -3.47 -13.61 18.90
N LEU A 394 -3.43 -14.44 17.85
CA LEU A 394 -2.44 -15.50 17.68
C LEU A 394 -1.13 -15.02 17.02
N ASP A 395 -0.99 -13.72 16.72
CA ASP A 395 0.19 -13.18 16.05
C ASP A 395 1.45 -13.37 16.89
N SER A 396 2.56 -13.76 16.28
CA SER A 396 3.82 -13.97 17.00
C SER A 396 4.43 -12.67 17.56
N CYS A 397 4.03 -11.49 17.07
CA CYS A 397 4.55 -10.22 17.52
C CYS A 397 3.67 -9.55 18.59
N ASP A 398 4.26 -9.27 19.76
CA ASP A 398 3.56 -8.63 20.88
C ASP A 398 3.00 -7.25 20.52
N ASP A 399 3.69 -6.48 19.68
CA ASP A 399 3.22 -5.16 19.25
C ASP A 399 1.95 -5.24 18.39
N VAL A 400 1.77 -6.32 17.63
CA VAL A 400 0.55 -6.57 16.86
C VAL A 400 -0.57 -6.99 17.81
N LEU A 401 -0.28 -7.94 18.71
CA LEU A 401 -1.23 -8.40 19.73
C LEU A 401 -1.76 -7.24 20.60
N LEU A 402 -0.86 -6.40 21.13
CA LEU A 402 -1.25 -5.31 22.03
C LEU A 402 -2.12 -4.27 21.32
N LEU A 403 -1.82 -3.97 20.05
CA LEU A 403 -2.61 -3.03 19.25
C LEU A 403 -3.97 -3.63 18.86
N ASP A 404 -4.01 -4.92 18.56
CA ASP A 404 -5.24 -5.66 18.27
C ASP A 404 -6.17 -5.70 19.50
N LEU A 405 -5.64 -6.06 20.68
CA LEU A 405 -6.37 -6.00 21.94
C LEU A 405 -6.88 -4.60 22.25
N GLN A 406 -6.09 -3.56 21.95
CA GLN A 406 -6.54 -2.19 22.11
C GLN A 406 -7.76 -1.89 21.23
N LEU A 407 -7.71 -2.26 19.96
CA LEU A 407 -8.84 -2.06 19.04
C LEU A 407 -10.08 -2.84 19.49
N ILE A 408 -9.94 -4.11 19.88
CA ILE A 408 -11.04 -4.93 20.40
C ILE A 408 -11.67 -4.27 21.64
N CYS A 409 -10.86 -3.78 22.57
CA CYS A 409 -11.35 -3.09 23.77
C CYS A 409 -12.08 -1.79 23.42
N ASP A 410 -11.53 -0.97 22.51
CA ASP A 410 -12.17 0.27 22.04
C ASP A 410 -13.56 -0.02 21.41
N ILE A 411 -13.69 -1.14 20.68
CA ILE A 411 -14.96 -1.64 20.13
C ILE A 411 -15.92 -2.03 21.26
N CYS A 412 -15.41 -2.71 22.30
CA CYS A 412 -16.22 -3.18 23.42
C CYS A 412 -16.77 -2.04 24.29
N GLU A 413 -16.07 -0.90 24.41
CA GLU A 413 -16.53 0.25 25.20
C GLU A 413 -17.59 1.11 24.49
N ASN A 414 -17.51 1.23 23.17
CA ASN A 414 -18.37 2.11 22.38
C ASN A 414 -19.71 1.49 21.97
N ASP A 415 -20.07 0.35 22.55
CA ASP A 415 -21.33 -0.36 22.28
C ASP A 415 -22.51 0.45 22.81
N THR A 416 -23.16 1.23 21.94
CA THR A 416 -24.45 1.85 22.25
C THR A 416 -25.47 0.72 22.39
N ASN A 417 -26.06 0.62 23.58
CA ASN A 417 -26.95 -0.44 24.08
C ASN A 417 -28.24 -0.74 23.26
N GLU A 418 -28.33 -0.41 21.95
CA GLU A 418 -29.59 -0.42 21.20
C GLU A 418 -29.69 -1.34 19.99
N LEU A 419 -28.67 -2.14 19.65
CA LEU A 419 -28.77 -3.08 18.53
C LEU A 419 -29.04 -4.51 19.01
N LYS A 420 -30.33 -4.87 19.02
CA LYS A 420 -30.85 -6.23 19.23
C LYS A 420 -30.35 -7.18 18.14
N SER A 421 -29.15 -7.75 18.28
CA SER A 421 -28.76 -8.90 17.46
C SER A 421 -29.52 -10.14 17.95
N THR A 422 -30.15 -10.87 17.02
CA THR A 422 -30.96 -12.08 17.25
C THR A 422 -30.18 -13.29 17.79
N ASP A 423 -28.84 -13.27 17.72
CA ASP A 423 -27.96 -14.27 18.35
C ASP A 423 -27.39 -13.70 19.65
N GLU A 424 -28.21 -13.70 20.70
CA GLU A 424 -27.74 -13.39 22.04
C GLU A 424 -26.81 -14.51 22.55
N PRO A 425 -25.57 -14.21 22.99
CA PRO A 425 -24.61 -15.22 23.46
C PRO A 425 -24.98 -15.83 24.83
N TYR A 426 -26.18 -15.57 25.35
CA TYR A 426 -26.61 -15.97 26.68
C TYR A 426 -27.27 -17.35 26.65
N ARG A 427 -26.79 -18.28 27.47
CA ARG A 427 -27.35 -19.63 27.57
C ARG A 427 -28.67 -19.69 28.35
N ASN A 428 -28.88 -18.77 29.29
CA ASN A 428 -30.08 -18.70 30.13
C ASN A 428 -30.32 -17.28 30.69
N ASP A 429 -31.50 -17.04 31.27
CA ASP A 429 -31.90 -15.75 31.84
C ASP A 429 -31.03 -15.32 33.03
N GLU A 430 -30.50 -16.29 33.80
CA GLU A 430 -29.63 -16.01 34.94
C GLU A 430 -28.27 -15.45 34.49
N MET A 431 -27.66 -16.04 33.45
CA MET A 431 -26.44 -15.53 32.82
C MET A 431 -26.67 -14.13 32.26
N LYS A 432 -27.81 -13.90 31.60
CA LYS A 432 -28.20 -12.58 31.07
C LYS A 432 -28.30 -11.55 32.21
N LYS A 433 -28.89 -11.94 33.34
CA LYS A 433 -28.98 -11.10 34.53
C LYS A 433 -27.62 -10.83 35.17
N GLN A 434 -26.74 -11.82 35.26
CA GLN A 434 -25.40 -11.66 35.84
C GLN A 434 -24.46 -10.82 34.97
N LEU A 435 -24.66 -10.84 33.65
CA LEU A 435 -23.91 -10.06 32.66
C LEU A 435 -24.60 -8.75 32.28
N SER A 436 -25.66 -8.35 33.00
CA SER A 436 -26.34 -7.08 32.74
C SER A 436 -25.37 -5.90 32.93
N GLY A 437 -25.31 -5.00 31.96
CA GLY A 437 -24.39 -3.85 31.99
C GLY A 437 -23.00 -4.13 31.38
N ILE A 438 -22.75 -5.36 30.90
CA ILE A 438 -21.57 -5.69 30.10
C ILE A 438 -21.98 -5.65 28.62
N SER A 439 -21.16 -5.00 27.78
CA SER A 439 -21.42 -4.87 26.35
C SER A 439 -21.51 -6.23 25.64
N SER A 440 -22.37 -6.33 24.61
CA SER A 440 -22.56 -7.59 23.89
C SER A 440 -21.28 -8.01 23.19
N HIS A 441 -20.53 -7.05 22.66
CA HIS A 441 -19.23 -7.28 22.04
C HIS A 441 -18.20 -7.83 23.03
N LEU A 442 -18.15 -7.33 24.27
CA LEU A 442 -17.27 -7.88 25.30
C LEU A 442 -17.63 -9.33 25.65
N VAL A 443 -18.92 -9.66 25.75
CA VAL A 443 -19.35 -11.04 25.99
C VAL A 443 -18.97 -11.95 24.81
N LYS A 444 -19.23 -11.53 23.57
CA LYS A 444 -18.86 -12.29 22.36
C LYS A 444 -17.34 -12.49 22.27
N PHE A 445 -16.56 -11.43 22.53
CA PHE A 445 -15.11 -11.49 22.58
C PHE A 445 -14.62 -12.46 23.65
N ALA A 446 -15.14 -12.38 24.87
CA ALA A 446 -14.76 -13.26 25.96
C ALA A 446 -15.09 -14.74 25.68
N VAL A 447 -16.24 -15.02 25.05
CA VAL A 447 -16.60 -16.37 24.59
C VAL A 447 -15.59 -16.90 23.57
N SER A 448 -15.25 -16.10 22.55
CA SER A 448 -14.24 -16.47 21.55
C SER A 448 -12.86 -16.68 22.16
N LEU A 449 -12.44 -15.78 23.05
CA LEU A 449 -11.15 -15.85 23.75
C LEU A 449 -11.04 -17.12 24.60
N LEU A 450 -12.08 -17.45 25.38
CA LEU A 450 -12.11 -18.68 26.17
C LEU A 450 -12.11 -19.92 25.27
N SER A 451 -12.81 -19.89 24.14
CA SER A 451 -12.76 -20.97 23.14
C SER A 451 -11.35 -21.15 22.56
N MET A 452 -10.64 -20.05 22.26
CA MET A 452 -9.25 -20.08 21.79
C MET A 452 -8.32 -20.68 22.85
N PHE A 453 -8.40 -20.23 24.10
CA PHE A 453 -7.58 -20.79 25.19
C PHE A 453 -7.89 -22.27 25.46
N ARG A 454 -9.13 -22.70 25.29
CA ARG A 454 -9.52 -24.10 25.43
C ARG A 454 -8.96 -24.97 24.32
N ASN A 455 -8.93 -24.47 23.09
CA ASN A 455 -8.47 -25.21 21.92
C ASN A 455 -6.94 -25.18 21.77
N ASP A 456 -6.29 -24.14 22.30
CA ASP A 456 -4.83 -23.97 22.29
C ASP A 456 -4.29 -23.71 23.71
N PRO A 457 -3.94 -24.78 24.46
CA PRO A 457 -3.35 -24.64 25.79
C PRO A 457 -1.98 -23.93 25.79
N VAL A 458 -1.24 -23.93 24.67
CA VAL A 458 0.06 -23.25 24.57
C VAL A 458 -0.16 -21.74 24.59
N LEU A 459 -1.13 -21.24 23.80
CA LEU A 459 -1.55 -19.84 23.84
C LEU A 459 -1.91 -19.40 25.26
N LEU A 460 -2.69 -20.21 25.98
CA LEU A 460 -3.10 -19.88 27.35
C LEU A 460 -1.89 -19.77 28.29
N ASN A 461 -0.98 -20.75 28.25
CA ASN A 461 0.17 -20.79 29.14
C ASN A 461 1.18 -19.69 28.84
N ASP A 462 1.46 -19.43 27.56
CA ASP A 462 2.50 -18.48 27.15
C ASP A 462 2.01 -17.03 27.17
N ARG A 463 0.74 -16.79 26.78
CA ARG A 463 0.21 -15.45 26.54
C ARG A 463 -1.04 -15.10 27.35
N GLY A 464 -1.71 -16.07 27.97
CA GLY A 464 -2.95 -15.83 28.71
C GLY A 464 -2.82 -14.76 29.78
N VAL A 465 -1.73 -14.76 30.55
CA VAL A 465 -1.47 -13.73 31.58
C VAL A 465 -1.35 -12.34 30.95
N LEU A 466 -0.60 -12.20 29.85
CA LEU A 466 -0.43 -10.93 29.15
C LEU A 466 -1.76 -10.41 28.62
N ILE A 467 -2.52 -11.26 27.92
CA ILE A 467 -3.81 -10.90 27.32
C ILE A 467 -4.78 -10.43 28.41
N ILE A 468 -5.00 -11.22 29.46
CA ILE A 468 -5.97 -10.86 30.51
C ILE A 468 -5.55 -9.60 31.26
N ARG A 469 -4.25 -9.42 31.55
CA ARG A 469 -3.75 -8.18 32.16
C ARG A 469 -3.98 -6.97 31.27
N GLN A 470 -3.72 -7.12 29.97
CA GLN A 470 -3.95 -6.05 29.01
C GLN A 470 -5.43 -5.69 28.89
N LEU A 471 -6.35 -6.67 28.93
CA LEU A 471 -7.78 -6.40 29.02
C LEU A 471 -8.14 -5.60 30.27
N CYS A 472 -7.56 -5.93 31.43
CA CYS A 472 -7.79 -5.20 32.68
C CYS A 472 -7.13 -3.80 32.71
N LEU A 473 -6.17 -3.53 31.83
CA LEU A 473 -5.58 -2.20 31.66
C LEU A 473 -6.44 -1.31 30.76
N LEU A 474 -7.11 -1.91 29.78
CA LEU A 474 -7.88 -1.22 28.75
C LEU A 474 -9.37 -1.11 29.08
N LEU A 475 -9.91 -2.01 29.89
CA LEU A 475 -11.32 -2.07 30.31
C LEU A 475 -11.39 -2.10 31.84
N ASP A 476 -12.58 -1.85 32.40
CA ASP A 476 -12.81 -2.02 33.84
C ASP A 476 -12.53 -3.48 34.27
N PRO A 477 -11.54 -3.74 35.15
CA PRO A 477 -11.22 -5.08 35.63
C PRO A 477 -12.43 -5.80 36.24
N THR A 478 -13.36 -5.07 36.87
CA THR A 478 -14.57 -5.62 37.46
C THR A 478 -15.47 -6.27 36.41
N LEU A 479 -15.63 -5.62 35.25
CA LEU A 479 -16.44 -6.15 34.14
C LEU A 479 -15.74 -7.34 33.48
N VAL A 480 -14.42 -7.25 33.26
CA VAL A 480 -13.63 -8.34 32.68
C VAL A 480 -13.71 -9.59 33.55
N PHE A 481 -13.41 -9.47 34.85
CA PHE A 481 -13.44 -10.60 35.77
C PHE A 481 -14.85 -11.17 35.97
N ARG A 482 -15.87 -10.32 36.05
CA ARG A 482 -17.27 -10.76 36.10
C ARG A 482 -17.64 -11.55 34.84
N CYS A 483 -17.32 -11.02 33.67
CA CYS A 483 -17.61 -11.66 32.39
C CYS A 483 -16.99 -13.06 32.31
N LEU A 484 -15.68 -13.15 32.54
CA LEU A 484 -14.94 -14.41 32.48
C LEU A 484 -15.45 -15.41 33.54
N ALA A 485 -15.67 -14.97 34.78
CA ALA A 485 -16.15 -15.84 35.84
C ALA A 485 -17.54 -16.41 35.53
N VAL A 486 -18.48 -15.58 35.07
CA VAL A 486 -19.83 -16.04 34.71
C VAL A 486 -19.77 -17.01 33.53
N LEU A 487 -18.97 -16.74 32.50
CA LEU A 487 -18.81 -17.66 31.36
C LEU A 487 -18.21 -19.00 31.78
N LEU A 488 -17.21 -18.99 32.65
CA LEU A 488 -16.57 -20.20 33.18
C LEU A 488 -17.50 -21.05 34.05
N LEU A 489 -18.54 -20.47 34.67
CA LEU A 489 -19.56 -21.25 35.40
C LEU A 489 -20.37 -22.19 34.49
N TYR A 490 -20.44 -21.88 33.19
CA TYR A 490 -21.16 -22.67 32.19
C TYR A 490 -20.22 -23.50 31.30
N GLU A 491 -18.92 -23.52 31.60
CA GLU A 491 -17.95 -24.31 30.86
C GLU A 491 -17.95 -25.76 31.35
N GLU A 492 -17.96 -26.72 30.41
CA GLU A 492 -18.08 -28.14 30.70
C GLU A 492 -16.71 -28.76 31.01
N ASN A 493 -15.64 -28.20 30.43
CA ASN A 493 -14.29 -28.69 30.65
C ASN A 493 -13.72 -28.19 31.99
N VAL A 494 -13.91 -28.98 33.05
CA VAL A 494 -13.44 -28.69 34.40
C VAL A 494 -11.92 -28.45 34.47
N GLN A 495 -11.12 -29.21 33.70
CA GLN A 495 -9.65 -29.03 33.69
C GLN A 495 -9.26 -27.65 33.16
N PHE A 496 -9.92 -27.20 32.11
CA PHE A 496 -9.73 -25.86 31.56
C PHE A 496 -10.19 -24.77 32.55
N VAL A 497 -11.33 -24.96 33.22
CA VAL A 497 -11.80 -24.01 34.25
C VAL A 497 -10.79 -23.89 35.40
N VAL A 498 -10.24 -25.01 35.88
CA VAL A 498 -9.19 -25.02 36.91
C VAL A 498 -7.97 -24.22 36.46
N GLN A 499 -7.51 -24.41 35.23
CA GLN A 499 -6.38 -23.65 34.66
C GLN A 499 -6.69 -22.15 34.56
N MET A 500 -7.87 -21.77 34.07
CA MET A 500 -8.26 -20.36 34.00
C MET A 500 -8.37 -19.71 35.36
N VAL A 501 -8.98 -20.38 36.35
CA VAL A 501 -9.07 -19.88 37.72
C VAL A 501 -7.68 -19.68 38.31
N SER A 502 -6.73 -20.58 38.05
CA SER A 502 -5.33 -20.42 38.48
C SER A 502 -4.68 -19.16 37.92
N ILE A 503 -4.85 -18.89 36.61
CA ILE A 503 -4.33 -17.68 35.94
C ILE A 503 -5.01 -16.42 36.47
N LEU A 504 -6.35 -16.40 36.53
CA LEU A 504 -7.12 -15.27 37.05
C LEU A 504 -6.76 -14.98 38.51
N ASN A 505 -6.57 -16.01 39.32
CA ASN A 505 -6.12 -15.88 40.70
C ASN A 505 -4.71 -15.27 40.76
N GLY A 506 -3.76 -15.80 39.98
CA GLY A 506 -2.41 -15.22 39.89
C GLY A 506 -2.44 -13.72 39.54
N ILE A 507 -3.21 -13.34 38.53
CA ILE A 507 -3.39 -11.93 38.11
C ILE A 507 -4.03 -11.11 39.23
N LEU A 508 -5.12 -11.59 39.82
CA LEU A 508 -5.83 -10.91 40.92
C LEU A 508 -4.90 -10.57 42.08
N PHE A 509 -3.95 -11.42 42.40
CA PHE A 509 -3.04 -11.24 43.52
C PHE A 509 -1.73 -10.52 43.20
N THR A 510 -1.38 -10.33 41.92
CA THR A 510 -0.07 -9.79 41.52
C THR A 510 -0.15 -8.53 40.67
N ALA A 511 -1.19 -8.39 39.84
CA ALA A 511 -1.32 -7.29 38.89
C ALA A 511 -1.64 -5.97 39.59
N THR A 512 -0.88 -4.92 39.29
CA THR A 512 -1.02 -3.60 39.95
C THR A 512 -2.33 -2.90 39.57
N GLU A 513 -2.74 -3.06 38.31
CA GLU A 513 -3.95 -2.51 37.70
C GLU A 513 -5.24 -2.96 38.41
N LEU A 514 -5.22 -4.11 39.10
CA LEU A 514 -6.36 -4.62 39.86
C LEU A 514 -6.50 -4.04 41.28
N TYR A 515 -5.70 -3.03 41.66
CA TYR A 515 -5.73 -2.46 43.01
C TYR A 515 -7.12 -1.94 43.42
N ALA A 516 -7.81 -1.23 42.53
CA ALA A 516 -9.13 -0.68 42.79
C ALA A 516 -10.17 -1.79 43.01
N MET A 517 -10.23 -2.77 42.10
CA MET A 517 -11.09 -3.95 42.20
C MET A 517 -10.83 -4.76 43.48
N ARG A 518 -9.55 -5.00 43.82
CA ARG A 518 -9.17 -5.64 45.10
C ARG A 518 -9.67 -4.87 46.31
N SER A 519 -9.67 -3.54 46.25
CA SER A 519 -10.17 -2.70 47.33
C SER A 519 -11.69 -2.81 47.45
N GLN A 520 -12.41 -2.77 46.33
CA GLN A 520 -13.87 -2.97 46.27
C GLN A 520 -14.29 -4.32 46.89
N LEU A 521 -13.57 -5.40 46.59
CA LEU A 521 -13.83 -6.74 47.14
C LEU A 521 -13.66 -6.85 48.67
N LYS A 522 -13.00 -5.90 49.34
CA LYS A 522 -12.86 -5.89 50.82
C LYS A 522 -14.07 -5.28 51.53
N TYR A 523 -14.81 -4.40 50.86
CA TYR A 523 -15.86 -3.59 51.48
C TYR A 523 -17.26 -4.18 51.26
N LEU A 524 -17.44 -5.46 51.62
CA LEU A 524 -18.75 -6.12 51.44
C LEU A 524 -19.80 -5.70 52.49
N ASP A 525 -19.39 -5.20 53.65
CA ASP A 525 -20.26 -5.07 54.84
C ASP A 525 -20.15 -3.74 55.63
N LYS A 526 -19.57 -2.66 55.07
CA LYS A 526 -19.40 -1.40 55.84
C LYS A 526 -20.59 -0.43 55.68
N PHE A 527 -21.27 -0.18 56.81
CA PHE A 527 -22.38 0.76 57.01
C PHE A 527 -22.05 2.21 56.60
N VAL A 528 -22.57 2.68 55.46
CA VAL A 528 -22.95 4.09 55.23
C VAL A 528 -24.19 4.13 54.32
N VAL A 529 -25.24 4.83 54.75
CA VAL A 529 -26.58 4.86 54.14
C VAL A 529 -26.62 5.44 52.71
N ILE A 530 -25.56 6.12 52.25
CA ILE A 530 -25.47 6.70 50.91
C ILE A 530 -24.99 5.66 49.86
N ILE A 531 -24.47 4.50 50.28
CA ILE A 531 -23.77 3.52 49.42
C ILE A 531 -24.49 2.16 49.42
N ARG A 532 -25.82 2.10 49.22
CA ARG A 532 -26.49 0.77 49.17
C ARG A 532 -26.31 0.05 47.83
N LEU A 533 -26.26 0.79 46.71
CA LEU A 533 -26.18 0.20 45.37
C LEU A 533 -24.76 -0.34 45.05
N GLU A 534 -23.70 0.42 45.34
CA GLU A 534 -22.32 -0.05 45.10
C GLU A 534 -21.95 -1.26 45.98
N ILE A 535 -22.48 -1.33 47.22
CA ILE A 535 -22.27 -2.51 48.09
C ILE A 535 -22.94 -3.75 47.49
N THR A 536 -24.15 -3.62 46.91
CA THR A 536 -24.80 -4.75 46.24
C THR A 536 -24.05 -5.24 44.99
N GLU A 537 -23.41 -4.33 44.25
CA GLU A 537 -22.61 -4.70 43.08
C GLU A 537 -21.29 -5.38 43.45
N ASN A 538 -20.59 -4.90 44.49
CA ASN A 538 -19.37 -5.51 45.00
C ASN A 538 -19.63 -6.90 45.59
N ALA A 539 -20.73 -7.06 46.33
CA ALA A 539 -21.16 -8.37 46.84
C ALA A 539 -21.52 -9.32 45.70
N SER A 540 -22.23 -8.83 44.67
CA SER A 540 -22.54 -9.60 43.47
C SER A 540 -21.27 -10.03 42.71
N LEU A 541 -20.27 -9.15 42.59
CA LEU A 541 -18.98 -9.50 41.98
C LEU A 541 -18.27 -10.60 42.77
N PHE A 542 -18.17 -10.42 44.10
CA PHE A 542 -17.57 -11.42 44.97
C PHE A 542 -18.29 -12.76 44.85
N GLU A 543 -19.62 -12.78 44.81
CA GLU A 543 -20.39 -14.02 44.62
C GLU A 543 -20.09 -14.71 43.29
N CYS A 544 -20.01 -13.97 42.19
CA CYS A 544 -19.66 -14.52 40.88
C CYS A 544 -18.27 -15.16 40.89
N LEU A 545 -17.28 -14.44 41.42
CA LEU A 545 -15.91 -14.95 41.57
C LEU A 545 -15.88 -16.16 42.49
N TYR A 546 -16.56 -16.09 43.64
CA TYR A 546 -16.61 -17.16 44.63
C TYR A 546 -17.10 -18.46 44.01
N ARG A 547 -18.21 -18.44 43.26
CA ARG A 547 -18.77 -19.62 42.60
C ARG A 547 -17.79 -20.22 41.59
N CYS A 548 -17.10 -19.38 40.81
CA CYS A 548 -16.12 -19.84 39.82
C CYS A 548 -14.85 -20.39 40.49
N TRP A 549 -14.40 -19.75 41.57
CA TRP A 549 -13.20 -20.15 42.33
C TRP A 549 -13.38 -21.44 43.11
N CYS A 550 -14.62 -21.91 43.35
CA CYS A 550 -14.89 -23.22 43.95
C CYS A 550 -14.21 -24.40 43.22
N ASN A 551 -13.86 -24.24 41.95
CA ASN A 551 -13.10 -25.24 41.20
C ASN A 551 -11.65 -25.41 41.69
N GLN A 552 -11.11 -24.43 42.43
CA GLN A 552 -9.79 -24.48 43.06
C GLN A 552 -9.86 -24.09 44.55
N PRO A 553 -9.89 -25.06 45.49
CA PRO A 553 -10.12 -24.80 46.91
C PRO A 553 -9.15 -23.83 47.57
N ILE A 554 -7.87 -23.87 47.18
CA ILE A 554 -6.85 -22.98 47.75
C ILE A 554 -6.98 -21.56 47.18
N ALA A 555 -7.30 -21.42 45.89
CA ALA A 555 -7.61 -20.12 45.28
C ALA A 555 -8.85 -19.50 45.93
N LEU A 556 -9.91 -20.28 46.17
CA LEU A 556 -11.12 -19.83 46.88
C LEU A 556 -10.81 -19.32 48.29
N LEU A 557 -9.98 -20.06 49.03
CA LEU A 557 -9.53 -19.64 50.35
C LEU A 557 -8.73 -18.33 50.27
N GLY A 558 -7.84 -18.22 49.28
CA GLY A 558 -7.12 -16.98 48.97
C GLY A 558 -8.08 -15.81 48.73
N LEU A 559 -9.08 -15.97 47.87
CA LEU A 559 -10.10 -14.96 47.58
C LEU A 559 -10.81 -14.47 48.86
N CYS A 560 -11.16 -15.38 49.78
CA CYS A 560 -11.77 -15.04 51.07
C CYS A 560 -10.79 -14.29 52.00
N ILE A 561 -9.51 -14.67 52.02
CA ILE A 561 -8.47 -13.98 52.80
C ILE A 561 -8.26 -12.55 52.25
N MET A 562 -8.19 -12.40 50.93
CA MET A 562 -7.96 -11.11 50.28
C MET A 562 -9.13 -10.14 50.51
N SER A 563 -10.35 -10.64 50.45
CA SER A 563 -11.58 -9.86 50.67
C SER A 563 -11.90 -9.59 52.15
N GLN A 564 -11.01 -9.95 53.10
CA GLN A 564 -11.20 -9.84 54.55
C GLN A 564 -12.38 -10.67 55.10
N ASN A 565 -12.90 -11.63 54.34
CA ASN A 565 -13.94 -12.57 54.77
C ASN A 565 -13.36 -13.73 55.61
N TYR A 566 -12.57 -13.40 56.64
CA TYR A 566 -11.81 -14.39 57.41
C TYR A 566 -12.67 -15.40 58.17
N LYS A 567 -13.90 -15.01 58.53
CA LYS A 567 -14.85 -15.90 59.22
C LYS A 567 -15.29 -17.03 58.28
N HIS A 568 -15.68 -16.67 57.06
CA HIS A 568 -16.01 -17.63 56.02
C HIS A 568 -14.79 -18.46 55.58
N ALA A 569 -13.61 -17.82 55.47
CA ALA A 569 -12.36 -18.54 55.21
C ALA A 569 -12.06 -19.60 56.29
N SER A 570 -12.32 -19.29 57.57
CA SER A 570 -12.17 -20.22 58.70
C SER A 570 -13.13 -21.40 58.61
N ASP A 571 -14.37 -21.16 58.16
CA ASP A 571 -15.34 -22.22 57.91
C ASP A 571 -14.91 -23.12 56.74
N LEU A 572 -14.43 -22.54 55.64
CA LEU A 572 -13.87 -23.29 54.49
C LEU A 572 -12.63 -24.10 54.88
N ALA A 573 -11.73 -23.54 55.71
CA ALA A 573 -10.51 -24.21 56.14
C ALA A 573 -10.77 -25.56 56.85
N LYS A 574 -11.90 -25.70 57.57
CA LYS A 574 -12.31 -26.96 58.21
C LYS A 574 -12.53 -28.08 57.19
N TYR A 575 -12.95 -27.75 55.97
CA TYR A 575 -13.20 -28.71 54.90
C TYR A 575 -11.93 -29.11 54.13
N LEU A 576 -10.79 -28.42 54.32
CA LEU A 576 -9.55 -28.79 53.63
C LEU A 576 -9.07 -30.20 53.98
N SER A 577 -9.35 -30.67 55.20
CA SER A 577 -9.08 -32.06 55.62
C SER A 577 -9.81 -33.12 54.80
N LYS A 578 -10.90 -32.75 54.11
CA LYS A 578 -11.69 -33.64 53.26
C LYS A 578 -11.20 -33.66 51.81
N ILE A 579 -10.27 -32.79 51.45
CA ILE A 579 -9.68 -32.70 50.11
C ILE A 579 -8.51 -33.67 50.04
N ASN A 580 -8.36 -34.35 48.91
CA ASN A 580 -7.17 -35.15 48.67
C ASN A 580 -5.96 -34.20 48.48
N VAL A 581 -5.02 -34.23 49.43
CA VAL A 581 -3.84 -33.36 49.42
C VAL A 581 -2.83 -33.89 48.40
N THR A 582 -2.91 -33.40 47.17
CA THR A 582 -1.94 -33.68 46.10
C THR A 582 -0.76 -32.72 46.13
N VAL A 583 0.30 -33.02 45.37
CA VAL A 583 1.45 -32.11 45.20
C VAL A 583 1.00 -30.75 44.67
N ASP A 584 0.06 -30.72 43.72
CA ASP A 584 -0.47 -29.48 43.15
C ASP A 584 -1.15 -28.61 44.21
N VAL A 585 -1.96 -29.22 45.10
CA VAL A 585 -2.59 -28.52 46.23
C VAL A 585 -1.53 -27.96 47.18
N LEU A 586 -0.45 -28.70 47.47
CA LEU A 586 0.65 -28.21 48.31
C LEU A 586 1.38 -27.03 47.67
N VAL A 587 1.60 -27.07 46.36
CA VAL A 587 2.19 -25.97 45.59
C VAL A 587 1.28 -24.74 45.62
N GLU A 588 -0.04 -24.91 45.52
CA GLU A 588 -0.99 -23.81 45.65
C GLU A 588 -0.97 -23.19 47.06
N ILE A 589 -0.87 -24.02 48.11
CA ILE A 589 -0.76 -23.52 49.50
C ILE A 589 0.55 -22.73 49.67
N ASP A 590 1.67 -23.26 49.18
CA ASP A 590 2.97 -22.58 49.21
C ASP A 590 2.89 -21.20 48.53
N LYS A 591 2.33 -21.14 47.31
CA LYS A 591 2.08 -19.89 46.58
C LYS A 591 1.21 -18.93 47.38
N LEU A 592 0.12 -19.40 48.00
CA LEU A 592 -0.74 -18.56 48.82
C LEU A 592 0.00 -17.99 50.04
N VAL A 593 0.84 -18.78 50.71
CA VAL A 593 1.68 -18.30 51.82
C VAL A 593 2.64 -17.21 51.35
N GLN A 594 3.31 -17.41 50.21
CA GLN A 594 4.17 -16.39 49.62
C GLN A 594 3.40 -15.11 49.28
N LEU A 595 2.18 -15.23 48.74
CA LEU A 595 1.31 -14.09 48.45
C LEU A 595 0.89 -13.34 49.72
N ILE A 596 0.62 -14.02 50.84
CA ILE A 596 0.30 -13.38 52.13
C ILE A 596 1.47 -12.53 52.63
N GLU A 597 2.71 -12.97 52.38
CA GLU A 597 3.90 -12.21 52.72
C GLU A 597 4.23 -11.08 51.73
N SER A 598 3.58 -11.05 50.57
CA SER A 598 3.76 -10.00 49.58
C SER A 598 3.30 -8.62 50.08
N PRO A 599 3.80 -7.51 49.48
CA PRO A 599 3.33 -6.16 49.79
C PRO A 599 1.83 -5.95 49.51
N ILE A 600 1.29 -6.63 48.49
CA ILE A 600 -0.10 -6.49 48.05
C ILE A 600 -1.07 -6.91 49.16
N LEU A 601 -0.72 -7.95 49.93
CA LEU A 601 -1.50 -8.47 51.06
C LEU A 601 -0.95 -8.03 52.43
N SER A 602 -0.17 -6.96 52.50
CA SER A 602 0.35 -6.42 53.77
C SER A 602 -0.73 -6.20 54.84
N TYR A 603 -1.92 -5.74 54.44
CA TYR A 603 -3.07 -5.57 55.33
C TYR A 603 -3.52 -6.86 56.01
N VAL A 604 -3.45 -8.02 55.33
CA VAL A 604 -3.80 -9.33 55.91
C VAL A 604 -2.90 -9.62 57.12
N ARG A 605 -1.61 -9.30 57.02
CA ARG A 605 -0.66 -9.49 58.13
C ARG A 605 -0.92 -8.51 59.27
N LEU A 606 -1.35 -7.30 58.97
CA LEU A 606 -1.78 -6.33 59.99
C LEU A 606 -3.08 -6.75 60.67
N ASP A 607 -4.00 -7.41 59.94
CA ASP A 607 -5.27 -7.90 60.47
C ASP A 607 -5.09 -9.02 61.52
N LEU A 608 -3.92 -9.67 61.59
CA LEU A 608 -3.56 -10.56 62.70
C LEU A 608 -3.45 -9.83 64.05
N LEU A 609 -3.27 -8.51 64.05
CA LEU A 609 -3.26 -7.67 65.25
C LEU A 609 -4.67 -7.15 65.60
N ASN A 610 -5.62 -7.20 64.66
CA ASN A 610 -6.98 -6.71 64.88
C ASN A 610 -7.79 -7.73 65.72
N PRO A 611 -8.40 -7.33 66.86
CA PRO A 611 -9.16 -8.26 67.71
C PRO A 611 -10.29 -9.02 67.02
N VAL A 612 -10.94 -8.40 66.03
CA VAL A 612 -12.07 -8.98 65.28
C VAL A 612 -11.57 -10.01 64.27
N HIS A 613 -10.49 -9.70 63.56
CA HIS A 613 -9.96 -10.54 62.47
C HIS A 613 -8.96 -11.59 62.93
N ARG A 614 -8.24 -11.37 64.04
CA ARG A 614 -7.17 -12.22 64.55
C ARG A 614 -7.58 -13.68 64.71
N ARG A 615 -8.69 -13.96 65.41
CA ARG A 615 -9.09 -15.35 65.71
C ARG A 615 -9.42 -16.14 64.43
N PRO A 616 -10.32 -15.68 63.54
CA PRO A 616 -10.59 -16.40 62.30
C PRO A 616 -9.36 -16.53 61.40
N LEU A 617 -8.57 -15.47 61.23
CA LEU A 617 -7.40 -15.49 60.36
C LEU A 617 -6.29 -16.41 60.90
N ALA A 618 -5.96 -16.34 62.19
CA ALA A 618 -4.97 -17.23 62.79
C ALA A 618 -5.37 -18.71 62.66
N PHE A 619 -6.67 -19.01 62.75
CA PHE A 619 -7.17 -20.37 62.53
C PHE A 619 -6.92 -20.84 61.08
N VAL A 620 -7.23 -20.01 60.09
CA VAL A 620 -6.98 -20.31 58.68
C VAL A 620 -5.48 -20.55 58.43
N LEU A 621 -4.63 -19.64 58.88
CA LEU A 621 -3.18 -19.76 58.72
C LEU A 621 -2.63 -21.00 59.44
N SER A 622 -3.11 -21.31 60.64
CA SER A 622 -2.72 -22.52 61.36
C SER A 622 -3.19 -23.78 60.62
N SER A 623 -4.37 -23.75 60.01
CA SER A 623 -4.89 -24.87 59.22
C SER A 623 -4.01 -25.14 58.00
N LEU A 624 -3.59 -24.10 57.28
CA LEU A 624 -2.65 -24.22 56.16
C LEU A 624 -1.29 -24.75 56.63
N LEU A 625 -0.79 -24.25 57.77
CA LEU A 625 0.46 -24.71 58.37
C LEU A 625 0.44 -26.23 58.67
N MET A 626 -0.70 -26.74 59.16
CA MET A 626 -0.84 -28.17 59.48
C MET A 626 -0.91 -29.08 58.25
N LEU A 627 -1.23 -28.52 57.07
CA LEU A 627 -1.26 -29.28 55.80
C LEU A 627 0.08 -29.25 55.06
N LEU A 628 0.91 -28.24 55.31
CA LEU A 628 2.20 -28.09 54.66
C LEU A 628 3.22 -29.09 55.23
N PRO A 629 4.04 -29.74 54.36
CA PRO A 629 5.29 -30.35 54.81
C PRO A 629 6.25 -29.26 55.34
N GLN A 630 7.30 -29.64 56.08
CA GLN A 630 8.31 -28.73 56.68
C GLN A 630 9.19 -28.02 55.63
N THR A 631 8.55 -27.24 54.77
CA THR A 631 9.07 -26.45 53.65
C THR A 631 9.36 -25.02 54.10
N ASP A 632 9.92 -24.21 53.19
CA ASP A 632 10.13 -22.80 53.46
C ASP A 632 8.82 -22.04 53.68
N ALA A 633 7.73 -22.39 52.99
CA ALA A 633 6.41 -21.82 53.29
C ALA A 633 5.93 -22.19 54.71
N PHE A 634 6.15 -23.44 55.15
CA PHE A 634 5.85 -23.83 56.53
C PHE A 634 6.62 -22.96 57.53
N ASN A 635 7.93 -22.80 57.33
CA ASN A 635 8.77 -21.98 58.22
C ASN A 635 8.38 -20.51 58.19
N THR A 636 8.03 -19.97 57.02
CA THR A 636 7.58 -18.60 56.83
C THR A 636 6.30 -18.34 57.61
N LEU A 637 5.31 -19.22 57.45
CA LEU A 637 4.01 -19.10 58.12
C LEU A 637 4.12 -19.34 59.64
N LEU A 638 4.94 -20.29 60.08
CA LEU A 638 5.21 -20.56 61.49
C LEU A 638 5.81 -19.33 62.18
N LYS A 639 6.85 -18.72 61.58
CA LYS A 639 7.48 -17.50 62.10
C LYS A 639 6.47 -16.35 62.19
N ARG A 640 5.63 -16.16 61.17
CA ARG A 640 4.57 -15.14 61.17
C ARG A 640 3.60 -15.32 62.33
N LEU A 641 3.14 -16.55 62.58
CA LEU A 641 2.23 -16.86 63.68
C LEU A 641 2.91 -16.67 65.04
N GLN A 642 4.18 -17.04 65.18
CA GLN A 642 4.97 -16.82 66.41
C GLN A 642 5.12 -15.33 66.75
N CYS A 643 5.34 -14.46 65.76
CA CYS A 643 5.41 -13.01 65.96
C CYS A 643 4.14 -12.40 66.55
N VAL A 644 2.98 -13.04 66.35
CA VAL A 644 1.68 -12.57 66.86
C VAL A 644 1.33 -13.21 68.22
N GLN A 645 2.01 -14.30 68.59
CA GLN A 645 1.82 -14.99 69.86
C GLN A 645 2.63 -14.36 71.03
N ALA A 646 3.62 -13.52 70.76
CA ALA A 646 4.41 -12.82 71.78
C ALA A 646 4.36 -11.29 71.56
N PRO A 647 3.88 -10.42 72.49
CA PRO A 647 3.20 -10.61 73.79
C PRO A 647 1.83 -9.88 73.87
N PHE A 648 0.74 -10.61 74.15
CA PHE A 648 -0.52 -10.04 74.72
C PHE A 648 -1.05 -10.89 75.89
N PHE A 649 -0.20 -11.74 76.46
CA PHE A 649 -0.46 -12.43 77.73
C PHE A 649 -0.02 -11.54 78.90
N VAL A 650 -0.63 -10.36 79.03
CA VAL A 650 -0.80 -9.70 80.32
C VAL A 650 -2.19 -9.04 80.30
N GLU A 651 -3.08 -9.67 81.07
CA GLU A 651 -4.30 -9.12 81.69
C GLU A 651 -5.44 -8.60 80.80
N LEU A 652 -6.56 -9.31 80.86
CA LEU A 652 -7.80 -8.79 81.46
C LEU A 652 -8.65 -9.97 81.94
N VAL A 653 -8.26 -10.50 83.10
CA VAL A 653 -9.24 -10.88 84.12
C VAL A 653 -9.58 -9.59 84.84
N SER A 654 -10.67 -8.94 84.43
CA SER A 654 -11.59 -8.13 85.25
C SER A 654 -12.81 -7.78 84.43
#